data_AF-A0A316U5X4-F1
#
_entry.id   AF-A0A316U5X4-F1
#
_cell.length_a   1.000
_cell.length_b   1.000
_cell.length_c   1.000
_cell.angle_alpha   90.00
_cell.angle_beta   90.00
_cell.angle_gamma   90.00
#
_symmetry.space_group_name_H-M   'P 1'
#
loop_
_entity.id
_entity.type
_entity.pdbx_description
1 polymer ?
#
loop_
_entity_poly.entity_id
_entity_poly.type
_entity_poly.pdbx_seq_one_letter_code
_entity_poly.pdbx_strand_id
1 'polypeptide(L)'
;MDQDPGPRSQNIAEKYDWFSPVWRGEERDELVNAVHLNKASNGASIKGKERMEQDSTIVLGLRAGQTFSLQGLAEIRLLAGSVRIDGVSLSSKQVTGAQTLACPKSSPLPIISAEPSPAESSLAATGSRRADEQDQALLAASSLSPTRFDCIISLSPILDSGLDALSRICPLAGPDPFCSIVSQAGSSTPSAKAQSTSTLQLAPDPTLPFLSLVFQSRVENGSYQFHRTPASWVDALNAAPRRTHGEQQPQVFMVKGPKGAGKSSLARRLVNALRFSQVRKDADDDSSDEVGCDVAFMDLDLGQGEFGVPGSIGLHLLSEARAAGAGCPLLAPAWLTHASSSQHKTLLSHYLGQTTPRDIPSLYLSAVQSLSDYYRSHLASESGQARRPTVRPVNLIVNTMGWTKGLGAELAARVESIVRPDVIYDLTTTLERSGPYRQPNGSGSAELSEVTLPPAGTGQPYLDAFGAFVAPGPRIVPLQAIGLDLKLQEEAGIGGMVASWPTRRLTPADQRSLSIMTALHSAPRPSPSLFPAWDFSSSLLEQRPYVLDIRAGLTGGIQFFPPLARPVDVGTALAALNGELVGLAVVRDGSANEPAEGQNEQGHLPTSDDDMSMASSWRTLLSPVPVPFPALNFLSLALIRSIDPARGQIHLLCPYPVSSLLPASSSAPSLKLALIKSSGEAGSGSSGSVELPVWASLDAPAILAARSGRLGVDALGASNGEVEEVAGVRLEEVPYLEWPLIIEGASGAVDSDLEGRVIGKERRRVRRNLMRKNQS
;
A
#
# COMPACT_ATOMS: atom_id res chain seq x y z
N MET A 1 -68.75 -42.27 5.75
CA MET A 1 -68.08 -41.75 6.95
C MET A 1 -66.65 -41.45 6.53
N ASP A 2 -66.35 -40.15 6.54
CA ASP A 2 -65.08 -39.47 6.32
C ASP A 2 -63.81 -40.31 6.46
N GLN A 3 -62.86 -40.17 5.52
CA GLN A 3 -61.73 -39.22 5.66
C GLN A 3 -60.83 -39.20 4.43
N ASP A 4 -60.53 -37.97 4.01
CA ASP A 4 -59.67 -37.51 2.91
C ASP A 4 -58.16 -37.68 3.26
N PRO A 5 -57.24 -37.73 2.27
CA PRO A 5 -55.81 -37.99 2.45
C PRO A 5 -55.00 -36.69 2.56
N GLY A 6 -53.78 -36.77 3.09
CA GLY A 6 -52.84 -35.64 3.07
C GLY A 6 -51.38 -36.08 2.99
N PRO A 7 -50.61 -35.61 1.99
CA PRO A 7 -49.16 -35.67 2.00
C PRO A 7 -48.58 -34.35 2.54
N ARG A 8 -47.47 -34.40 3.29
CA ARG A 8 -46.65 -33.20 3.56
C ARG A 8 -45.16 -33.55 3.49
N SER A 9 -44.58 -33.20 2.36
CA SER A 9 -43.17 -32.79 2.22
C SER A 9 -42.95 -31.50 3.03
N GLN A 10 -42.02 -31.52 3.98
CA GLN A 10 -41.62 -30.33 4.74
C GLN A 10 -40.51 -29.58 3.99
N ASN A 11 -40.79 -28.30 3.69
CA ASN A 11 -39.85 -27.31 3.18
C ASN A 11 -38.77 -26.99 4.24
N ILE A 12 -37.51 -27.02 3.83
CA ILE A 12 -36.38 -26.40 4.54
C ILE A 12 -36.28 -24.96 4.03
N ALA A 13 -37.07 -24.05 4.61
CA ALA A 13 -37.05 -22.63 4.24
C ALA A 13 -37.48 -21.72 5.40
N GLU A 14 -37.04 -21.99 6.63
CA GLU A 14 -37.33 -21.10 7.77
C GLU A 14 -36.14 -21.06 8.74
N LYS A 15 -35.20 -20.13 8.49
CA LYS A 15 -34.27 -19.61 9.51
C LYS A 15 -33.52 -18.35 9.05
N TYR A 16 -34.25 -17.34 8.60
CA TYR A 16 -33.73 -15.97 8.46
C TYR A 16 -34.65 -15.05 9.28
N ASP A 17 -34.10 -14.34 10.26
CA ASP A 17 -34.83 -13.32 11.00
C ASP A 17 -35.01 -12.09 10.11
N TRP A 18 -36.25 -11.82 9.70
CA TRP A 18 -36.61 -10.68 8.87
C TRP A 18 -36.72 -9.42 9.74
N PHE A 19 -35.66 -8.63 9.82
CA PHE A 19 -35.78 -7.27 10.34
C PHE A 19 -36.31 -6.33 9.23
N SER A 20 -37.45 -5.69 9.52
CA SER A 20 -38.07 -4.61 8.72
C SER A 20 -37.07 -3.49 8.40
N PRO A 21 -37.26 -2.68 7.33
CA PRO A 21 -36.28 -1.70 6.87
C PRO A 21 -35.94 -0.72 7.99
N VAL A 22 -34.65 -0.63 8.34
CA VAL A 22 -34.08 0.21 9.42
C VAL A 22 -34.15 1.71 9.09
N TRP A 23 -34.89 2.10 8.05
CA TRP A 23 -34.92 3.47 7.53
C TRP A 23 -36.34 4.04 7.60
N ARG A 24 -36.73 4.59 8.75
CA ARG A 24 -37.92 5.44 8.87
C ARG A 24 -37.50 6.90 8.99
N GLY A 25 -37.44 7.58 7.84
CA GLY A 25 -37.44 9.03 7.70
C GLY A 25 -38.26 9.38 6.46
N GLU A 26 -39.10 10.40 6.56
CA GLU A 26 -40.10 10.78 5.56
C GLU A 26 -39.47 11.44 4.32
N GLU A 27 -38.88 10.68 3.40
CA GLU A 27 -38.57 11.12 2.02
C GLU A 27 -38.22 9.87 1.18
N ARG A 28 -39.17 9.43 0.34
CA ARG A 28 -39.21 8.06 -0.23
C ARG A 28 -38.34 7.83 -1.48
N ASP A 29 -37.80 8.87 -2.11
CA ASP A 29 -37.22 8.75 -3.45
C ASP A 29 -35.70 8.47 -3.49
N GLU A 30 -34.97 8.63 -2.37
CA GLU A 30 -33.51 8.41 -2.29
C GLU A 30 -33.09 7.14 -1.50
N LEU A 31 -34.03 6.31 -1.05
CA LEU A 31 -33.70 5.16 -0.19
C LEU A 31 -33.01 4.03 -0.97
N VAL A 32 -31.74 3.78 -0.66
CA VAL A 32 -31.06 2.52 -0.98
C VAL A 32 -31.74 1.40 -0.19
N ASN A 33 -32.15 0.34 -0.89
CA ASN A 33 -32.77 -0.81 -0.22
C ASN A 33 -31.65 -1.72 0.29
N ALA A 34 -31.52 -1.80 1.61
CA ALA A 34 -30.52 -2.63 2.28
C ALA A 34 -31.18 -3.83 2.96
N VAL A 35 -30.63 -5.02 2.77
CA VAL A 35 -31.07 -6.26 3.41
C VAL A 35 -29.89 -6.84 4.18
N HIS A 36 -30.12 -7.19 5.44
CA HIS A 36 -29.10 -7.76 6.31
C HIS A 36 -29.22 -9.28 6.34
N LEU A 37 -28.13 -9.99 6.08
CA LEU A 37 -28.05 -11.44 6.08
C LEU A 37 -27.05 -11.89 7.15
N ASN A 38 -27.54 -12.60 8.16
CA ASN A 38 -26.71 -13.26 9.17
C ASN A 38 -26.56 -14.74 8.82
N LYS A 39 -25.33 -15.27 8.81
CA LYS A 39 -25.14 -16.73 8.82
C LYS A 39 -25.60 -17.28 10.17
N ALA A 40 -26.68 -18.05 10.19
CA ALA A 40 -27.04 -18.82 11.37
C ALA A 40 -25.94 -19.87 11.62
N SER A 41 -25.27 -19.81 12.78
CA SER A 41 -24.37 -20.89 13.20
C SER A 41 -25.19 -22.17 13.33
N ASN A 42 -24.80 -23.21 12.59
CA ASN A 42 -25.39 -24.52 12.73
C ASN A 42 -25.23 -24.97 14.20
N GLY A 43 -26.36 -25.29 14.82
CA GLY A 43 -26.47 -25.43 16.26
C GLY A 43 -25.60 -26.55 16.84
N ALA A 44 -24.76 -26.16 17.80
CA ALA A 44 -24.48 -26.96 18.98
C ALA A 44 -24.59 -26.02 20.19
N SER A 45 -25.67 -26.17 20.96
CA SER A 45 -25.89 -25.41 22.19
C SER A 45 -24.84 -25.79 23.22
N ILE A 46 -23.74 -25.02 23.30
CA ILE A 46 -22.84 -25.04 24.46
C ILE A 46 -23.21 -23.82 25.31
N LYS A 47 -23.71 -24.08 26.53
CA LYS A 47 -23.99 -23.04 27.53
C LYS A 47 -22.66 -22.43 28.00
N GLY A 48 -22.27 -21.33 27.38
CA GLY A 48 -21.18 -20.45 27.80
C GLY A 48 -21.33 -19.12 27.08
N LYS A 49 -21.10 -18.00 27.77
CA LYS A 49 -21.07 -16.66 27.19
C LYS A 49 -19.93 -16.58 26.16
N GLU A 50 -20.17 -17.02 24.93
CA GLU A 50 -19.27 -16.80 23.81
C GLU A 50 -19.82 -15.66 22.94
N ARG A 51 -18.94 -14.73 22.60
CA ARG A 51 -19.18 -13.62 21.67
C ARG A 51 -19.80 -14.15 20.38
N MET A 52 -20.96 -13.63 20.00
CA MET A 52 -21.49 -13.75 18.64
C MET A 52 -20.57 -13.00 17.67
N GLU A 53 -19.53 -13.65 17.17
CA GLU A 53 -18.90 -13.24 15.91
C GLU A 53 -19.76 -13.81 14.77
N GLN A 54 -20.79 -13.06 14.37
CA GLN A 54 -21.62 -13.40 13.22
C GLN A 54 -21.00 -12.79 11.96
N ASP A 55 -20.73 -13.63 10.95
CA ASP A 55 -20.51 -13.20 9.56
C ASP A 55 -21.77 -12.48 9.06
N SER A 56 -21.83 -11.16 9.24
CA SER A 56 -22.92 -10.30 8.77
C SER A 56 -22.63 -9.80 7.36
N THR A 57 -23.57 -9.98 6.43
CA THR A 57 -23.45 -9.47 5.05
C THR A 57 -24.62 -8.54 4.75
N ILE A 58 -24.35 -7.39 4.15
CA ILE A 58 -25.38 -6.46 3.68
C ILE A 58 -25.55 -6.63 2.18
N VAL A 59 -26.78 -6.74 1.70
CA VAL A 59 -27.09 -6.65 0.27
C VAL A 59 -27.79 -5.31 -0.01
N LEU A 60 -27.25 -4.53 -0.94
CA LEU A 60 -27.76 -3.22 -1.33
C LEU A 60 -28.32 -3.28 -2.75
N GLY A 61 -29.58 -2.86 -2.93
CA GLY A 61 -30.20 -2.59 -4.22
C GLY A 61 -30.17 -1.09 -4.52
N LEU A 62 -29.55 -0.74 -5.65
CA LEU A 62 -29.32 0.63 -6.10
C LEU A 62 -30.00 0.89 -7.45
N ARG A 63 -30.57 2.09 -7.60
CA ARG A 63 -31.07 2.62 -8.88
C ARG A 63 -30.03 3.49 -9.56
N ALA A 64 -30.14 3.63 -10.87
CA ALA A 64 -29.25 4.45 -11.69
C ALA A 64 -29.10 5.87 -11.10
N GLY A 65 -27.85 6.33 -10.98
CA GLY A 65 -27.53 7.64 -10.41
C GLY A 65 -27.43 7.68 -8.88
N GLN A 66 -27.89 6.65 -8.16
CA GLN A 66 -27.64 6.56 -6.72
C GLN A 66 -26.15 6.32 -6.45
N THR A 67 -25.62 7.05 -5.48
CA THR A 67 -24.20 7.00 -5.09
C THR A 67 -24.03 6.76 -3.61
N PHE A 68 -22.98 6.02 -3.25
CA PHE A 68 -22.56 5.85 -1.87
C PHE A 68 -21.04 5.66 -1.81
N SER A 69 -20.50 5.77 -0.61
CA SER A 69 -19.12 5.48 -0.28
C SER A 69 -19.07 4.57 0.94
N LEU A 70 -17.94 3.90 1.12
CA LEU A 70 -17.69 3.03 2.26
C LEU A 70 -16.49 3.53 3.04
N GLN A 71 -16.64 3.65 4.36
CA GLN A 71 -15.54 3.77 5.30
C GLN A 71 -15.44 2.48 6.12
N GLY A 72 -14.26 1.85 6.13
CA GLY A 72 -14.03 0.56 6.77
C GLY A 72 -13.34 -0.45 5.87
N LEU A 73 -13.38 -1.73 6.26
CA LEU A 73 -12.72 -2.84 5.57
C LEU A 73 -13.73 -3.92 5.18
N ALA A 74 -13.98 -4.07 3.88
CA ALA A 74 -14.99 -5.00 3.35
C ALA A 74 -14.58 -5.68 2.06
N GLU A 75 -15.27 -6.77 1.75
CA GLU A 75 -15.42 -7.30 0.42
C GLU A 75 -16.73 -6.79 -0.20
N ILE A 76 -16.67 -6.28 -1.44
CA ILE A 76 -17.83 -5.94 -2.27
C ILE A 76 -17.98 -6.99 -3.38
N ARG A 77 -19.17 -7.57 -3.54
CA ARG A 77 -19.52 -8.42 -4.69
C ARG A 77 -20.63 -7.76 -5.49
N LEU A 78 -20.52 -7.82 -6.80
CA LEU A 78 -21.54 -7.33 -7.71
C LEU A 78 -22.44 -8.50 -8.12
N LEU A 79 -23.62 -8.57 -7.52
CA LEU A 79 -24.55 -9.69 -7.70
C LEU A 79 -25.38 -9.53 -9.00
N ALA A 80 -25.76 -8.30 -9.34
CA ALA A 80 -26.48 -8.00 -10.58
C ALA A 80 -26.23 -6.56 -11.04
N GLY A 81 -26.29 -6.34 -12.35
CA GLY A 81 -26.24 -5.00 -12.93
C GLY A 81 -24.81 -4.46 -13.11
N SER A 82 -24.68 -3.13 -13.09
CA SER A 82 -23.39 -2.46 -13.29
C SER A 82 -23.17 -1.33 -12.28
N VAL A 83 -21.92 -1.17 -11.86
CA VAL A 83 -21.50 -0.17 -10.89
C VAL A 83 -20.24 0.53 -11.37
N ARG A 84 -20.16 1.84 -11.17
CA ARG A 84 -18.95 2.60 -11.39
C ARG A 84 -18.25 2.84 -10.06
N ILE A 85 -17.00 2.40 -9.96
CA ILE A 85 -16.12 2.61 -8.80
C ILE A 85 -14.90 3.37 -9.28
N ASP A 86 -14.69 4.57 -8.73
CA ASP A 86 -13.51 5.39 -9.02
C ASP A 86 -13.24 5.65 -10.53
N GLY A 87 -14.31 5.78 -11.30
CA GLY A 87 -14.26 6.06 -12.74
C GLY A 87 -14.21 4.82 -13.63
N VAL A 88 -14.21 3.62 -13.04
CA VAL A 88 -14.24 2.35 -13.75
C VAL A 88 -15.61 1.71 -13.63
N SER A 89 -16.22 1.38 -14.76
CA SER A 89 -17.47 0.61 -14.81
C SER A 89 -17.16 -0.88 -14.67
N LEU A 90 -17.83 -1.54 -13.72
CA LEU A 90 -17.79 -2.96 -13.47
C LEU A 90 -19.20 -3.51 -13.69
N SER A 91 -19.30 -4.61 -14.45
CA SER A 91 -20.57 -5.32 -14.65
C SER A 91 -20.52 -6.70 -13.99
N SER A 92 -21.66 -7.18 -13.48
CA SER A 92 -21.78 -8.53 -12.91
C SER A 92 -21.48 -9.63 -13.92
N LYS A 93 -21.51 -9.30 -15.22
CA LYS A 93 -21.13 -10.21 -16.32
C LYS A 93 -19.61 -10.33 -16.49
N GLN A 94 -18.86 -9.33 -16.03
CA GLN A 94 -17.42 -9.18 -16.28
C GLN A 94 -16.58 -9.58 -15.07
N VAL A 95 -17.06 -9.23 -13.88
CA VAL A 95 -16.35 -9.47 -12.63
C VAL A 95 -17.05 -10.59 -11.86
N THR A 96 -16.32 -11.66 -11.59
CA THR A 96 -16.75 -12.74 -10.71
C THR A 96 -16.01 -12.66 -9.36
N GLY A 97 -16.74 -12.81 -8.26
CA GLY A 97 -16.18 -12.87 -6.92
C GLY A 97 -16.11 -11.53 -6.17
N ALA A 98 -15.49 -11.59 -4.98
CA ALA A 98 -15.40 -10.48 -4.05
C ALA A 98 -14.18 -9.59 -4.29
N GLN A 99 -14.40 -8.30 -4.13
CA GLN A 99 -13.43 -7.24 -4.34
C GLN A 99 -13.12 -6.58 -3.00
N THR A 100 -11.85 -6.43 -2.64
CA THR A 100 -11.51 -5.81 -1.36
C THR A 100 -11.52 -4.28 -1.42
N LEU A 101 -12.25 -3.68 -0.49
CA LEU A 101 -12.27 -2.26 -0.17
C LEU A 101 -11.61 -2.03 1.19
N ALA A 102 -10.53 -1.24 1.21
CA ALA A 102 -9.88 -0.80 2.44
C ALA A 102 -9.89 0.73 2.48
N CYS A 103 -10.85 1.29 3.22
CA CYS A 103 -11.12 2.72 3.23
C CYS A 103 -10.90 3.30 4.64
N PRO A 104 -9.65 3.62 5.02
CA PRO A 104 -9.36 4.16 6.35
C PRO A 104 -9.86 5.60 6.49
N LYS A 105 -10.13 6.05 7.72
CA LYS A 105 -10.54 7.43 8.03
C LYS A 105 -9.56 8.51 7.55
N SER A 106 -8.30 8.14 7.36
CA SER A 106 -7.21 9.03 6.97
C SER A 106 -7.06 9.20 5.45
N SER A 107 -7.81 8.45 4.63
CA SER A 107 -7.74 8.50 3.17
C SER A 107 -9.07 8.98 2.58
N PRO A 108 -9.07 9.62 1.40
CA PRO A 108 -10.29 9.94 0.71
C PRO A 108 -11.04 8.66 0.32
N LEU A 109 -12.36 8.68 0.42
CA LEU A 109 -13.23 7.54 0.16
C LEU A 109 -13.51 7.40 -1.34
N PRO A 110 -13.52 6.16 -1.89
CA PRO A 110 -13.95 5.91 -3.25
C PRO A 110 -15.45 6.19 -3.39
N ILE A 111 -15.84 6.72 -4.55
CA ILE A 111 -17.24 6.94 -4.91
C ILE A 111 -17.74 5.72 -5.69
N ILE A 112 -18.84 5.14 -5.22
CA ILE A 112 -19.50 4.00 -5.84
C ILE A 112 -20.86 4.49 -6.35
N SER A 113 -21.11 4.38 -7.65
CA SER A 113 -22.36 4.83 -8.27
C SER A 113 -22.98 3.75 -9.13
N ALA A 114 -24.28 3.50 -8.99
CA ALA A 114 -24.99 2.58 -9.86
C ALA A 114 -25.16 3.17 -11.27
N GLU A 115 -24.84 2.36 -12.28
CA GLU A 115 -25.02 2.72 -13.68
C GLU A 115 -26.37 2.18 -14.19
N PRO A 116 -27.05 2.89 -15.12
CA PRO A 116 -28.26 2.36 -15.74
C PRO A 116 -27.96 1.04 -16.43
N SER A 117 -28.78 0.04 -16.13
CA SER A 117 -28.68 -1.24 -16.84
C SER A 117 -29.00 -0.98 -18.31
N PRO A 118 -28.17 -1.41 -19.29
CA PRO A 118 -28.55 -1.33 -20.69
C PRO A 118 -29.87 -2.08 -20.83
N ALA A 119 -30.91 -1.37 -21.29
CA ALA A 119 -32.27 -1.90 -21.39
C ALA A 119 -32.21 -3.31 -21.99
N GLU A 120 -32.74 -4.30 -21.28
CA GLU A 120 -32.88 -5.65 -21.79
C GLU A 120 -33.71 -5.57 -23.08
N SER A 121 -33.06 -5.64 -24.23
CA SER A 121 -33.71 -6.21 -25.40
C SER A 121 -34.00 -7.65 -25.00
N SER A 122 -35.24 -7.86 -24.57
CA SER A 122 -35.87 -9.15 -24.40
C SER A 122 -35.50 -10.06 -25.55
N LEU A 123 -34.52 -10.94 -25.34
CA LEU A 123 -34.29 -12.18 -26.08
C LEU A 123 -33.17 -12.92 -25.35
N ALA A 124 -33.51 -14.14 -24.97
CA ALA A 124 -32.61 -15.09 -24.35
C ALA A 124 -31.28 -15.18 -25.12
N ALA A 125 -30.20 -14.66 -24.54
CA ALA A 125 -28.85 -15.00 -24.93
C ALA A 125 -28.29 -15.93 -23.86
N THR A 126 -28.48 -17.22 -24.12
CA THR A 126 -27.79 -18.35 -23.51
C THR A 126 -26.28 -18.19 -23.67
N GLY A 127 -25.69 -17.41 -22.79
CA GLY A 127 -24.25 -17.32 -22.55
C GLY A 127 -24.02 -17.26 -21.05
N SER A 128 -24.64 -18.19 -20.31
CA SER A 128 -24.53 -18.28 -18.85
C SER A 128 -23.11 -18.75 -18.50
N ARG A 129 -22.17 -17.81 -18.32
CA ARG A 129 -21.03 -18.06 -17.43
C ARG A 129 -21.66 -18.33 -16.05
N ARG A 130 -21.37 -19.51 -15.46
CA ARG A 130 -21.91 -19.95 -14.16
C ARG A 130 -21.73 -18.82 -13.14
N ALA A 131 -22.80 -18.10 -12.79
CA ALA A 131 -22.78 -17.27 -11.59
C ALA A 131 -22.44 -18.20 -10.41
N ASP A 132 -21.50 -17.79 -9.56
CA ASP A 132 -21.10 -18.59 -8.42
C ASP A 132 -22.35 -18.96 -7.61
N GLU A 133 -22.46 -20.23 -7.17
CA GLU A 133 -23.61 -20.72 -6.38
C GLU A 133 -23.87 -19.81 -5.16
N GLN A 134 -22.80 -19.21 -4.63
CA GLN A 134 -22.83 -18.25 -3.55
C GLN A 134 -23.55 -16.93 -3.92
N ASP A 135 -23.35 -16.42 -5.12
CA ASP A 135 -23.95 -15.15 -5.56
C ASP A 135 -25.46 -15.34 -5.79
N GLN A 136 -25.86 -16.49 -6.36
CA GLN A 136 -27.28 -16.86 -6.49
C GLN A 136 -27.95 -17.03 -5.12
N ALA A 137 -27.26 -17.65 -4.16
CA ALA A 137 -27.78 -17.81 -2.80
C ALA A 137 -27.97 -16.46 -2.09
N LEU A 138 -27.03 -15.52 -2.23
CA LEU A 138 -27.14 -14.17 -1.65
C LEU A 138 -28.28 -13.37 -2.29
N LEU A 139 -28.43 -13.43 -3.62
CA LEU A 139 -29.55 -12.80 -4.33
C LEU A 139 -30.89 -13.36 -3.84
N ALA A 140 -31.04 -14.69 -3.80
CA ALA A 140 -32.27 -15.35 -3.35
C ALA A 140 -32.60 -15.00 -1.90
N ALA A 141 -31.61 -15.01 -1.00
CA ALA A 141 -31.79 -14.65 0.40
C ALA A 141 -32.18 -13.18 0.60
N SER A 142 -31.68 -12.28 -0.25
CA SER A 142 -31.99 -10.84 -0.15
C SER A 142 -33.42 -10.48 -0.56
N SER A 143 -34.09 -11.31 -1.37
CA SER A 143 -35.37 -10.98 -2.01
C SER A 143 -35.37 -9.71 -2.88
N LEU A 144 -34.20 -9.15 -3.19
CA LEU A 144 -34.06 -8.02 -4.11
C LEU A 144 -34.09 -8.54 -5.56
N SER A 145 -34.92 -7.91 -6.40
CA SER A 145 -35.07 -8.33 -7.80
C SER A 145 -34.20 -7.48 -8.73
N PRO A 146 -33.42 -8.08 -9.65
CA PRO A 146 -32.72 -7.37 -10.73
C PRO A 146 -33.65 -6.55 -11.64
N THR A 147 -34.96 -6.83 -11.62
CA THR A 147 -35.95 -6.02 -12.38
C THR A 147 -36.33 -4.70 -11.71
N ARG A 148 -36.01 -4.52 -10.41
CA ARG A 148 -36.33 -3.30 -9.65
C ARG A 148 -35.14 -2.40 -9.40
N PHE A 149 -33.94 -2.91 -9.58
CA PHE A 149 -32.68 -2.24 -9.27
C PHE A 149 -31.73 -2.39 -10.45
N ASP A 150 -31.10 -1.29 -10.85
CA ASP A 150 -30.08 -1.28 -11.89
C ASP A 150 -28.77 -1.94 -11.44
N CYS A 151 -28.57 -2.05 -10.13
CA CYS A 151 -27.40 -2.65 -9.52
C CYS A 151 -27.75 -3.29 -8.17
N ILE A 152 -27.26 -4.50 -7.93
CA ILE A 152 -27.36 -5.20 -6.64
C ILE A 152 -25.95 -5.62 -6.24
N ILE A 153 -25.52 -5.22 -5.04
CA ILE A 153 -24.20 -5.53 -4.49
C ILE A 153 -24.32 -6.18 -3.11
N SER A 154 -23.39 -7.04 -2.74
CA SER A 154 -23.21 -7.46 -1.35
C SER A 154 -21.93 -6.89 -0.75
N LEU A 155 -21.98 -6.55 0.53
CA LEU A 155 -20.88 -6.07 1.34
C LEU A 155 -20.69 -7.01 2.53
N SER A 156 -19.51 -7.61 2.65
CA SER A 156 -19.14 -8.47 3.76
C SER A 156 -17.90 -7.89 4.47
N PRO A 157 -17.90 -7.67 5.79
CA PRO A 157 -16.75 -7.14 6.50
C PRO A 157 -15.59 -8.14 6.48
N ILE A 158 -14.35 -7.64 6.43
CA ILE A 158 -13.15 -8.49 6.58
C ILE A 158 -12.71 -8.41 8.04
N LEU A 159 -12.97 -9.48 8.78
CA LEU A 159 -12.73 -9.54 10.23
C LEU A 159 -11.36 -10.13 10.59
N ASP A 160 -10.77 -10.91 9.69
CA ASP A 160 -9.58 -11.74 9.92
C ASP A 160 -8.28 -11.13 9.37
N SER A 161 -8.27 -9.81 9.15
CA SER A 161 -7.07 -9.10 8.66
C SER A 161 -6.08 -8.76 9.77
N GLY A 162 -6.54 -8.62 11.01
CA GLY A 162 -5.75 -8.12 12.15
C GLY A 162 -5.56 -6.59 12.18
N LEU A 163 -6.04 -5.85 11.16
CA LEU A 163 -5.87 -4.39 11.09
C LEU A 163 -6.62 -3.62 12.20
N ASP A 164 -7.59 -4.25 12.86
CA ASP A 164 -8.25 -3.73 14.05
C ASP A 164 -7.27 -3.48 15.21
N ALA A 165 -6.20 -4.29 15.28
CA ALA A 165 -5.15 -4.17 16.28
C ALA A 165 -4.02 -3.22 15.87
N LEU A 166 -4.02 -2.64 14.66
CA LEU A 166 -2.96 -1.74 14.17
C LEU A 166 -2.69 -0.58 15.15
N SER A 167 -3.73 0.01 15.73
CA SER A 167 -3.59 1.15 16.64
C SER A 167 -2.92 0.82 17.98
N ARG A 168 -2.79 -0.47 18.32
CA ARG A 168 -2.05 -0.96 19.49
C ARG A 168 -0.54 -0.86 19.30
N ILE A 169 -0.07 -0.97 18.06
CA ILE A 169 1.36 -0.99 17.72
C ILE A 169 1.78 0.28 16.95
N CYS A 170 0.91 0.84 16.11
CA CYS A 170 1.16 2.07 15.36
C CYS A 170 -0.10 2.96 15.28
N PRO A 171 -0.27 3.93 16.20
CA PRO A 171 -1.48 4.76 16.28
C PRO A 171 -1.50 5.92 15.27
N LEU A 172 -0.65 5.89 14.23
CA LEU A 172 -0.55 6.98 13.25
C LEU A 172 -1.83 7.15 12.42
N ALA A 173 -2.51 6.04 12.13
CA ALA A 173 -3.79 6.03 11.42
C ALA A 173 -5.00 6.32 12.33
N GLY A 174 -4.77 6.65 13.61
CA GLY A 174 -5.81 6.88 14.62
C GLY A 174 -6.05 5.67 15.53
N PRO A 175 -6.85 5.83 16.60
CA PRO A 175 -7.20 4.75 17.53
C PRO A 175 -8.03 3.66 16.86
N ASP A 176 -8.75 4.04 15.81
CA ASP A 176 -9.63 3.18 15.05
C ASP A 176 -9.62 3.62 13.58
N PRO A 177 -8.68 3.10 12.77
CA PRO A 177 -8.48 3.54 11.40
C PRO A 177 -9.61 3.13 10.45
N PHE A 178 -10.38 2.09 10.77
CA PHE A 178 -11.40 1.49 9.88
C PHE A 178 -12.81 1.40 10.49
N CYS A 179 -13.13 2.16 11.55
CA CYS A 179 -14.47 2.21 12.17
C CYS A 179 -14.88 0.98 13.00
N SER A 180 -14.10 0.56 14.00
CA SER A 180 -14.46 -0.37 15.07
C SER A 180 -15.39 0.26 16.14
N ILE A 181 -16.64 -0.17 16.20
CA ILE A 181 -17.66 0.24 17.20
C ILE A 181 -17.29 -0.25 18.63
N VAL A 182 -16.41 -1.24 18.76
CA VAL A 182 -16.19 -1.98 20.03
C VAL A 182 -15.62 -1.11 21.15
N SER A 183 -15.02 0.05 20.86
CA SER A 183 -14.39 0.90 21.89
C SER A 183 -15.32 1.80 22.71
N GLN A 184 -16.61 1.97 22.36
CA GLN A 184 -17.51 2.86 23.13
C GLN A 184 -18.38 2.16 24.18
N ALA A 185 -18.39 0.83 24.23
CA ALA A 185 -19.20 0.08 25.20
C ALA A 185 -18.62 0.03 26.64
N GLY A 186 -17.43 0.60 26.87
CA GLY A 186 -16.70 0.48 28.14
C GLY A 186 -16.74 1.70 29.07
N SER A 187 -17.14 2.89 28.62
CA SER A 187 -17.21 4.07 29.50
C SER A 187 -18.64 4.27 29.99
N SER A 188 -18.92 3.74 31.18
CA SER A 188 -20.11 4.08 31.95
C SER A 188 -20.09 5.56 32.33
N THR A 189 -20.73 6.40 31.52
CA THR A 189 -21.45 7.63 31.92
C THR A 189 -22.00 8.29 30.65
N PRO A 190 -23.33 8.32 30.43
CA PRO A 190 -23.90 9.09 29.35
C PRO A 190 -23.83 10.57 29.75
N SER A 191 -22.74 11.25 29.38
CA SER A 191 -22.73 12.71 29.41
C SER A 191 -23.64 13.21 28.29
N ALA A 192 -24.89 13.48 28.66
CA ALA A 192 -25.90 14.11 27.84
C ALA A 192 -25.46 15.55 27.50
N LYS A 193 -24.60 15.72 26.48
CA LYS A 193 -24.27 17.04 25.89
C LYS A 193 -23.58 16.98 24.52
N ALA A 194 -23.81 15.93 23.74
CA ALA A 194 -23.47 15.88 22.31
C ALA A 194 -24.76 15.74 21.48
N GLN A 195 -25.64 16.74 21.58
CA GLN A 195 -26.73 16.94 20.62
C GLN A 195 -26.31 18.10 19.72
N SER A 196 -26.23 17.81 18.41
CA SER A 196 -26.09 18.72 17.25
C SER A 196 -24.89 18.37 16.36
N THR A 197 -24.93 17.21 15.72
CA THR A 197 -24.32 16.98 14.40
C THR A 197 -25.30 16.11 13.63
N SER A 198 -25.88 16.66 12.56
CA SER A 198 -26.88 16.02 11.70
C SER A 198 -26.22 15.06 10.69
N THR A 199 -25.13 14.41 11.08
CA THR A 199 -24.78 13.12 10.49
C THR A 199 -25.80 12.10 11.00
N LEU A 200 -26.72 11.68 10.13
CA LEU A 200 -27.28 10.33 10.25
C LEU A 200 -26.12 9.36 10.03
N GLN A 201 -25.29 9.16 11.06
CA GLN A 201 -24.86 7.80 11.37
C GLN A 201 -26.16 7.02 11.38
N LEU A 202 -26.34 6.19 10.34
CA LEU A 202 -27.09 4.96 10.48
C LEU A 202 -27.01 4.55 11.95
N ALA A 203 -28.14 4.51 12.66
CA ALA A 203 -28.16 4.08 14.05
C ALA A 203 -27.21 2.89 14.14
N PRO A 204 -26.15 2.96 14.97
CA PRO A 204 -25.06 2.01 14.92
C PRO A 204 -25.67 0.63 15.00
N ASP A 205 -25.68 -0.10 13.90
CA ASP A 205 -26.16 -1.47 13.93
C ASP A 205 -25.13 -2.22 14.77
N PRO A 206 -25.47 -2.68 15.98
CA PRO A 206 -24.52 -3.35 16.86
C PRO A 206 -23.95 -4.64 16.22
N THR A 207 -24.47 -5.06 15.06
CA THR A 207 -24.06 -6.28 14.33
C THR A 207 -23.03 -6.04 13.21
N LEU A 208 -22.69 -4.79 12.88
CA LEU A 208 -21.65 -4.45 11.88
C LEU A 208 -20.60 -3.48 12.43
N PRO A 209 -19.80 -3.94 13.41
CA PRO A 209 -18.90 -3.06 14.13
C PRO A 209 -17.74 -2.49 13.31
N PHE A 210 -17.62 -2.74 12.00
CA PHE A 210 -16.45 -2.37 11.18
C PHE A 210 -16.77 -1.67 9.85
N LEU A 211 -18.03 -1.34 9.58
CA LEU A 211 -18.44 -0.75 8.29
C LEU A 211 -19.37 0.45 8.49
N SER A 212 -19.03 1.57 7.83
CA SER A 212 -19.88 2.76 7.75
C SER A 212 -20.17 3.10 6.29
N LEU A 213 -21.45 3.10 5.94
CA LEU A 213 -21.94 3.59 4.65
C LEU A 213 -22.08 5.12 4.71
N VAL A 214 -21.49 5.80 3.73
CA VAL A 214 -21.48 7.27 3.64
C VAL A 214 -22.21 7.68 2.37
N PHE A 215 -23.33 8.39 2.52
CA PHE A 215 -24.10 8.91 1.39
C PHE A 215 -23.79 10.39 1.18
N GLN A 216 -23.29 10.76 0.00
CA GLN A 216 -22.81 12.12 -0.27
C GLN A 216 -23.87 13.20 -0.06
N SER A 217 -25.13 12.91 -0.42
CA SER A 217 -26.26 13.83 -0.22
C SER A 217 -26.52 14.17 1.26
N ARG A 218 -25.95 13.38 2.18
CA ARG A 218 -26.18 13.47 3.64
C ARG A 218 -24.94 13.85 4.43
N VAL A 219 -23.85 14.23 3.74
CA VAL A 219 -22.61 14.67 4.39
C VAL A 219 -22.75 16.13 4.79
N GLU A 220 -22.78 16.40 6.09
CA GLU A 220 -22.56 17.76 6.60
C GLU A 220 -21.18 18.26 6.14
N ASN A 221 -21.13 19.51 5.66
CA ASN A 221 -19.96 20.13 5.05
C ASN A 221 -18.64 19.79 5.79
N GLY A 222 -17.79 18.97 5.14
CA GLY A 222 -16.39 18.77 5.53
C GLY A 222 -16.05 17.55 6.41
N SER A 223 -17.01 16.68 6.75
CA SER A 223 -16.74 15.50 7.59
C SER A 223 -15.97 14.36 6.88
N TYR A 224 -16.07 14.26 5.55
CA TYR A 224 -15.41 13.24 4.74
C TYR A 224 -14.69 13.83 3.52
N GLN A 225 -13.61 13.16 3.11
CA GLN A 225 -12.97 13.40 1.82
C GLN A 225 -13.36 12.32 0.84
N PHE A 226 -13.59 12.70 -0.41
CA PHE A 226 -13.88 11.77 -1.50
C PHE A 226 -12.83 11.88 -2.58
N HIS A 227 -12.57 10.76 -3.24
CA HIS A 227 -11.78 10.71 -4.45
C HIS A 227 -12.36 11.65 -5.52
N ARG A 228 -11.55 12.60 -6.00
CA ARG A 228 -11.88 13.48 -7.11
C ARG A 228 -11.19 13.01 -8.40
N THR A 229 -11.85 13.21 -9.52
CA THR A 229 -11.33 12.91 -10.86
C THR A 229 -11.59 14.09 -11.77
N PRO A 230 -10.59 14.94 -12.03
CA PRO A 230 -10.69 16.01 -13.02
C PRO A 230 -11.18 15.52 -14.40
N ALA A 231 -11.84 16.40 -15.15
CA ALA A 231 -12.25 16.11 -16.53
C ALA A 231 -11.06 15.71 -17.41
N SER A 232 -9.93 16.43 -17.28
CA SER A 232 -8.69 16.09 -18.00
C SER A 232 -8.22 14.65 -17.74
N TRP A 233 -8.39 14.14 -16.52
CA TRP A 233 -8.04 12.76 -16.19
C TRP A 233 -9.02 11.78 -16.84
N VAL A 234 -10.33 12.08 -16.79
CA VAL A 234 -11.36 11.26 -17.43
C VAL A 234 -11.08 11.12 -18.93
N ASP A 235 -10.78 12.23 -19.61
CA ASP A 235 -10.49 12.24 -21.04
C ASP A 235 -9.25 11.40 -21.37
N ALA A 236 -8.18 11.52 -20.57
CA ALA A 236 -6.97 10.71 -20.73
C ALA A 236 -7.21 9.21 -20.49
N LEU A 237 -7.94 8.85 -19.43
CA LEU A 237 -8.29 7.46 -19.13
C LEU A 237 -9.21 6.84 -20.20
N ASN A 238 -10.06 7.65 -20.83
CA ASN A 238 -10.88 7.22 -21.96
C ASN A 238 -10.09 7.08 -23.26
N ALA A 239 -9.10 7.94 -23.48
CA ALA A 239 -8.25 7.92 -24.66
C ALA A 239 -7.12 6.89 -24.61
N ALA A 240 -6.77 6.36 -23.42
CA ALA A 240 -5.78 5.30 -23.28
C ALA A 240 -6.21 4.09 -24.10
N PRO A 241 -5.41 3.64 -25.10
CA PRO A 241 -5.84 2.60 -26.02
C PRO A 241 -6.11 1.30 -25.28
N ARG A 242 -7.33 0.83 -25.50
CA ARG A 242 -7.87 -0.42 -24.99
C ARG A 242 -7.67 -1.43 -26.11
N ARG A 243 -7.08 -2.59 -25.81
CA ARG A 243 -6.85 -3.58 -26.85
C ARG A 243 -8.17 -4.03 -27.46
N THR A 244 -8.34 -3.77 -28.75
CA THR A 244 -9.27 -4.48 -29.61
C THR A 244 -8.55 -5.71 -30.17
N HIS A 245 -9.28 -6.77 -30.56
CA HIS A 245 -8.67 -7.96 -31.13
C HIS A 245 -7.84 -7.60 -32.38
N GLY A 246 -6.51 -7.86 -32.34
CA GLY A 246 -5.57 -7.62 -33.44
C GLY A 246 -4.32 -6.82 -33.02
N GLU A 247 -3.13 -7.42 -33.22
CA GLU A 247 -1.77 -6.87 -33.41
C GLU A 247 -1.32 -5.52 -32.79
N GLN A 248 -1.97 -4.97 -31.75
CA GLN A 248 -1.46 -3.75 -31.12
C GLN A 248 -0.29 -4.06 -30.16
N GLN A 249 0.87 -3.46 -30.44
CA GLN A 249 2.03 -3.47 -29.56
C GLN A 249 1.66 -2.94 -28.16
N PRO A 250 2.27 -3.47 -27.08
CA PRO A 250 2.02 -2.97 -25.74
C PRO A 250 2.48 -1.52 -25.63
N GLN A 251 1.73 -0.70 -24.90
CA GLN A 251 2.07 0.69 -24.65
C GLN A 251 2.69 0.90 -23.28
N VAL A 252 3.60 1.88 -23.20
CA VAL A 252 4.25 2.35 -21.99
C VAL A 252 3.73 3.75 -21.64
N PHE A 253 3.01 3.85 -20.53
CA PHE A 253 2.48 5.10 -19.97
C PHE A 253 3.36 5.56 -18.80
N MET A 254 3.86 6.79 -18.82
CA MET A 254 4.62 7.37 -17.72
C MET A 254 3.86 8.53 -17.08
N VAL A 255 3.71 8.49 -15.76
CA VAL A 255 3.04 9.53 -14.97
C VAL A 255 4.08 10.39 -14.26
N LYS A 256 4.22 11.66 -14.67
CA LYS A 256 5.20 12.60 -14.10
C LYS A 256 4.53 13.84 -13.51
N GLY A 257 5.26 14.53 -12.64
CA GLY A 257 4.79 15.76 -11.99
C GLY A 257 5.31 15.95 -10.55
N PRO A 258 5.11 17.12 -9.96
CA PRO A 258 5.63 17.47 -8.64
C PRO A 258 5.04 16.64 -7.50
N LYS A 259 5.68 16.69 -6.33
CA LYS A 259 5.16 16.09 -5.09
C LYS A 259 3.77 16.64 -4.77
N GLY A 260 2.83 15.75 -4.45
CA GLY A 260 1.45 16.13 -4.10
C GLY A 260 0.54 16.40 -5.31
N ALA A 261 1.00 16.23 -6.54
CA ALA A 261 0.18 16.47 -7.74
C ALA A 261 -0.97 15.46 -7.96
N GLY A 262 -0.89 14.26 -7.38
CA GLY A 262 -1.85 13.17 -7.60
C GLY A 262 -1.34 12.03 -8.51
N LYS A 263 -0.02 11.90 -8.71
CA LYS A 263 0.61 10.88 -9.58
C LYS A 263 0.15 9.45 -9.28
N SER A 264 0.35 8.98 -8.05
CA SER A 264 -0.03 7.62 -7.66
C SER A 264 -1.54 7.38 -7.79
N SER A 265 -2.37 8.40 -7.53
CA SER A 265 -3.82 8.33 -7.74
C SER A 265 -4.19 8.19 -9.22
N LEU A 266 -3.57 8.97 -10.10
CA LEU A 266 -3.77 8.82 -11.56
C LEU A 266 -3.28 7.46 -12.05
N ALA A 267 -2.09 7.02 -11.62
CA ALA A 267 -1.52 5.73 -12.00
C ALA A 267 -2.43 4.57 -11.55
N ARG A 268 -2.97 4.63 -10.33
CA ARG A 268 -3.95 3.65 -9.81
C ARG A 268 -5.24 3.62 -10.66
N ARG A 269 -5.77 4.79 -11.02
CA ARG A 269 -6.95 4.87 -11.91
C ARG A 269 -6.65 4.33 -13.30
N LEU A 270 -5.46 4.58 -13.84
CA LEU A 270 -5.04 4.06 -15.13
C LEU A 270 -4.93 2.55 -15.13
N VAL A 271 -4.38 1.95 -14.06
CA VAL A 271 -4.41 0.50 -13.87
C VAL A 271 -5.85 -0.01 -13.91
N ASN A 272 -6.73 0.57 -13.10
CA ASN A 272 -8.13 0.14 -13.03
C ASN A 272 -8.82 0.30 -14.40
N ALA A 273 -8.59 1.41 -15.10
CA ALA A 273 -9.17 1.67 -16.41
C ALA A 273 -8.71 0.66 -17.47
N LEU A 274 -7.41 0.34 -17.53
CA LEU A 274 -6.88 -0.62 -18.50
C LEU A 274 -7.29 -2.07 -18.19
N ARG A 275 -7.45 -2.43 -16.92
CA ARG A 275 -7.83 -3.79 -16.51
C ARG A 275 -9.31 -4.10 -16.72
N PHE A 276 -10.18 -3.11 -16.52
CA PHE A 276 -11.63 -3.33 -16.42
C PHE A 276 -12.46 -2.58 -17.47
N SER A 277 -11.83 -1.93 -18.45
CA SER A 277 -12.59 -1.30 -19.52
C SER A 277 -13.33 -2.31 -20.40
N GLN A 278 -14.61 -2.06 -20.67
CA GLN A 278 -15.37 -2.76 -21.71
C GLN A 278 -14.73 -2.57 -23.09
N VAL A 279 -14.43 -3.67 -23.78
CA VAL A 279 -14.33 -3.63 -25.24
C VAL A 279 -15.75 -3.46 -25.74
N ARG A 280 -16.05 -2.34 -26.42
CA ARG A 280 -17.33 -2.22 -27.14
C ARG A 280 -17.36 -3.34 -28.17
N LYS A 281 -18.27 -4.30 -28.01
CA LYS A 281 -18.63 -5.22 -29.08
C LYS A 281 -19.11 -4.38 -30.26
N ASP A 282 -18.34 -4.35 -31.34
CA ASP A 282 -18.95 -4.16 -32.65
C ASP A 282 -19.87 -5.38 -32.86
N ALA A 283 -21.10 -5.13 -33.28
CA ALA A 283 -22.25 -6.02 -33.10
C ALA A 283 -22.20 -7.38 -33.84
N ASP A 284 -21.07 -7.76 -34.46
CA ASP A 284 -20.99 -8.84 -35.44
C ASP A 284 -20.00 -9.98 -35.12
N ASP A 285 -19.26 -9.97 -34.01
CA ASP A 285 -18.34 -11.08 -33.64
C ASP A 285 -18.77 -11.79 -32.35
N ASP A 286 -19.31 -13.00 -32.52
CA ASP A 286 -19.95 -13.80 -31.48
C ASP A 286 -18.95 -14.77 -30.77
N SER A 287 -17.65 -14.64 -31.01
CA SER A 287 -16.69 -15.72 -30.71
C SER A 287 -15.50 -15.42 -29.79
N SER A 288 -15.36 -14.22 -29.22
CA SER A 288 -14.27 -13.95 -28.27
C SER A 288 -14.77 -13.65 -26.86
N ASP A 289 -14.48 -14.56 -25.93
CA ASP A 289 -14.60 -14.37 -24.49
C ASP A 289 -13.95 -13.03 -24.07
N GLU A 290 -14.73 -12.13 -23.46
CA GLU A 290 -14.23 -10.96 -22.74
C GLU A 290 -13.29 -11.43 -21.62
N VAL A 291 -12.04 -11.03 -21.71
CA VAL A 291 -10.94 -11.35 -20.79
C VAL A 291 -10.20 -10.03 -20.54
N GLY A 292 -10.16 -9.60 -19.27
CA GLY A 292 -9.41 -8.44 -18.83
C GLY A 292 -7.93 -8.50 -19.24
N CYS A 293 -7.31 -7.33 -19.36
CA CYS A 293 -5.91 -7.26 -19.76
C CYS A 293 -5.00 -7.28 -18.53
N ASP A 294 -3.97 -8.13 -18.57
CA ASP A 294 -2.82 -8.00 -17.67
C ASP A 294 -2.19 -6.62 -17.85
N VAL A 295 -1.79 -6.00 -16.74
CA VAL A 295 -1.11 -4.69 -16.73
C VAL A 295 0.13 -4.78 -15.86
N ALA A 296 1.26 -4.30 -16.38
CA ALA A 296 2.49 -4.14 -15.63
C ALA A 296 2.54 -2.75 -14.99
N PHE A 297 3.07 -2.67 -13.77
CA PHE A 297 3.25 -1.43 -13.04
C PHE A 297 4.69 -1.34 -12.55
N MET A 298 5.42 -0.34 -13.01
CA MET A 298 6.78 -0.03 -12.56
C MET A 298 6.72 1.17 -11.62
N ASP A 299 7.07 0.92 -10.37
CA ASP A 299 7.06 1.94 -9.33
C ASP A 299 8.47 2.43 -9.05
N LEU A 300 8.71 3.71 -9.36
CA LEU A 300 10.02 4.34 -9.27
C LEU A 300 10.09 5.42 -8.17
N ASP A 301 9.08 5.51 -7.29
CA ASP A 301 9.09 6.40 -6.12
C ASP A 301 9.62 5.69 -4.88
N LEU A 302 10.87 6.00 -4.52
CA LEU A 302 11.55 5.46 -3.33
C LEU A 302 10.90 5.85 -2.00
N GLY A 303 10.15 6.96 -1.97
CA GLY A 303 9.61 7.52 -0.75
C GLY A 303 8.23 6.98 -0.42
N GLN A 304 7.34 6.92 -1.41
CA GLN A 304 5.92 6.59 -1.23
C GLN A 304 5.44 5.66 -2.35
N GLY A 305 6.09 4.50 -2.46
CA GLY A 305 5.69 3.46 -3.40
C GLY A 305 4.27 2.94 -3.14
N GLU A 306 3.61 2.51 -4.21
CA GLU A 306 2.29 1.88 -4.24
C GLU A 306 2.37 0.41 -3.81
N PHE A 307 3.34 -0.37 -4.33
CA PHE A 307 3.46 -1.80 -4.06
C PHE A 307 4.79 -2.19 -3.40
N GLY A 308 5.72 -1.25 -3.32
CA GLY A 308 7.00 -1.40 -2.64
C GLY A 308 6.97 -0.81 -1.25
N VAL A 309 7.86 -1.29 -0.39
CA VAL A 309 8.18 -0.63 0.89
C VAL A 309 9.06 0.60 0.65
N PRO A 310 9.10 1.58 1.59
CA PRO A 310 9.99 2.73 1.47
C PRO A 310 11.44 2.30 1.26
N GLY A 311 12.12 2.95 0.31
CA GLY A 311 13.48 2.64 -0.11
C GLY A 311 13.60 1.55 -1.16
N SER A 312 12.50 1.07 -1.74
CA SER A 312 12.52 0.13 -2.85
C SER A 312 11.88 0.69 -4.12
N ILE A 313 12.28 0.14 -5.27
CA ILE A 313 11.58 0.28 -6.56
C ILE A 313 11.24 -1.12 -7.09
N GLY A 314 10.23 -1.24 -7.93
CA GLY A 314 9.79 -2.56 -8.38
C GLY A 314 8.94 -2.58 -9.64
N LEU A 315 8.88 -3.75 -10.25
CA LEU A 315 8.01 -4.10 -11.37
C LEU A 315 7.01 -5.15 -10.89
N HIS A 316 5.73 -4.81 -11.01
CA HIS A 316 4.60 -5.60 -10.54
C HIS A 316 3.70 -5.97 -11.71
N LEU A 317 3.14 -7.17 -11.69
CA LEU A 317 2.16 -7.65 -12.65
C LEU A 317 0.80 -7.74 -11.98
N LEU A 318 -0.16 -7.00 -12.50
CA LEU A 318 -1.57 -7.12 -12.15
C LEU A 318 -2.23 -8.00 -13.20
N SER A 319 -2.31 -9.29 -12.91
CA SER A 319 -2.88 -10.27 -13.82
C SER A 319 -4.31 -10.63 -13.45
N GLU A 320 -5.11 -10.94 -14.47
CA GLU A 320 -6.47 -11.45 -14.31
C GLU A 320 -6.52 -12.93 -13.89
N ALA A 321 -5.40 -13.63 -13.80
CA ALA A 321 -5.35 -15.09 -13.64
C ALA A 321 -6.24 -15.64 -12.50
N ARG A 322 -7.43 -16.14 -12.89
CA ARG A 322 -8.29 -17.27 -12.43
C ARG A 322 -8.30 -17.76 -10.96
N ALA A 323 -7.62 -17.12 -10.02
CA ALA A 323 -7.92 -17.27 -8.61
C ALA A 323 -9.16 -16.42 -8.31
N ALA A 324 -10.19 -16.98 -7.67
CA ALA A 324 -11.38 -16.25 -7.23
C ALA A 324 -10.92 -14.97 -6.54
N GLY A 325 -11.16 -13.77 -7.11
CA GLY A 325 -10.66 -12.49 -6.57
C GLY A 325 -9.60 -11.71 -7.36
N ALA A 326 -9.03 -12.27 -8.43
CA ALA A 326 -8.00 -11.61 -9.25
C ALA A 326 -8.50 -10.40 -10.08
N GLY A 327 -9.77 -10.02 -9.94
CA GLY A 327 -10.43 -8.96 -10.72
C GLY A 327 -10.68 -7.65 -9.96
N CYS A 328 -10.01 -7.38 -8.84
CA CYS A 328 -10.31 -6.19 -8.02
C CYS A 328 -9.66 -4.91 -8.56
N PRO A 329 -10.41 -3.79 -8.67
CA PRO A 329 -9.79 -2.48 -8.77
C PRO A 329 -8.92 -2.21 -7.54
N LEU A 330 -7.82 -1.51 -7.74
CA LEU A 330 -6.96 -1.05 -6.66
C LEU A 330 -7.70 0.02 -5.85
N LEU A 331 -8.17 -0.36 -4.68
CA LEU A 331 -9.01 0.47 -3.79
C LEU A 331 -8.50 0.49 -2.34
N ALA A 332 -7.32 -0.08 -2.09
CA ALA A 332 -6.63 -0.01 -0.82
C ALA A 332 -5.58 1.13 -0.81
N PRO A 333 -5.26 1.73 0.36
CA PRO A 333 -4.18 2.68 0.47
C PRO A 333 -2.80 2.00 0.27
N ALA A 334 -1.84 2.75 -0.27
CA ALA A 334 -0.50 2.27 -0.61
C ALA A 334 0.26 1.58 0.55
N TRP A 335 0.01 1.98 1.80
CA TRP A 335 0.66 1.39 2.97
C TRP A 335 0.11 0.01 3.39
N LEU A 336 -0.84 -0.54 2.63
CA LEU A 336 -1.38 -1.90 2.79
C LEU A 336 -1.06 -2.84 1.61
N THR A 337 -0.54 -2.31 0.51
CA THR A 337 -0.43 -3.01 -0.78
C THR A 337 0.97 -3.58 -1.04
N HIS A 338 1.91 -3.43 -0.10
CA HIS A 338 3.28 -3.97 -0.19
C HIS A 338 3.35 -5.49 -0.08
N ALA A 339 2.44 -6.11 0.68
CA ALA A 339 2.36 -7.56 0.75
C ALA A 339 1.85 -8.09 -0.60
N SER A 340 2.55 -9.06 -1.19
CA SER A 340 2.06 -9.74 -2.40
C SER A 340 0.69 -10.30 -2.07
N SER A 341 -0.32 -9.77 -2.74
CA SER A 341 -1.72 -10.13 -2.53
C SER A 341 -2.27 -10.78 -3.80
N SER A 342 -3.53 -11.18 -3.77
CA SER A 342 -4.25 -11.59 -4.98
C SER A 342 -4.34 -10.49 -6.05
N GLN A 343 -4.07 -9.22 -5.69
CA GLN A 343 -4.22 -8.08 -6.60
C GLN A 343 -3.00 -7.86 -7.50
N HIS A 344 -1.79 -8.21 -7.03
CA HIS A 344 -0.56 -8.03 -7.80
C HIS A 344 0.52 -9.04 -7.41
N LYS A 345 1.39 -9.33 -8.38
CA LYS A 345 2.60 -10.13 -8.20
C LYS A 345 3.82 -9.26 -8.45
N THR A 346 4.69 -9.12 -7.45
CA THR A 346 6.02 -8.52 -7.65
C THR A 346 6.87 -9.45 -8.52
N LEU A 347 7.30 -8.99 -9.69
CA LEU A 347 8.14 -9.74 -10.62
C LEU A 347 9.63 -9.55 -10.33
N LEU A 348 10.02 -8.29 -10.07
CA LEU A 348 11.38 -7.90 -9.75
C LEU A 348 11.33 -6.62 -8.89
N SER A 349 12.13 -6.56 -7.83
CA SER A 349 12.25 -5.37 -7.02
C SER A 349 13.67 -5.20 -6.48
N HIS A 350 14.05 -3.95 -6.25
CA HIS A 350 15.38 -3.54 -5.81
C HIS A 350 15.25 -2.65 -4.58
N TYR A 351 15.92 -3.01 -3.48
CA TYR A 351 15.99 -2.18 -2.29
C TYR A 351 17.28 -1.35 -2.30
N LEU A 352 17.12 -0.03 -2.21
CA LEU A 352 18.21 0.94 -2.17
C LEU A 352 18.41 1.56 -0.78
N GLY A 353 17.45 1.37 0.14
CA GLY A 353 17.53 1.84 1.52
C GLY A 353 17.47 3.35 1.73
N GLN A 354 17.14 4.11 0.68
CA GLN A 354 16.92 5.55 0.76
C GLN A 354 15.57 5.93 0.17
N THR A 355 14.91 6.90 0.77
CA THR A 355 13.62 7.47 0.39
C THR A 355 13.71 8.57 -0.67
N THR A 356 14.93 8.87 -1.11
CA THR A 356 15.26 9.79 -2.21
C THR A 356 16.52 9.28 -2.91
N PRO A 357 16.65 9.46 -4.24
CA PRO A 357 17.86 9.05 -4.96
C PRO A 357 19.00 10.08 -4.86
N ARG A 358 18.85 11.15 -4.05
CA ARG A 358 19.79 12.27 -3.96
C ARG A 358 21.24 11.83 -3.81
N ASP A 359 21.50 10.89 -2.90
CA ASP A 359 22.86 10.48 -2.54
C ASP A 359 23.29 9.21 -3.31
N ILE A 360 22.39 8.63 -4.13
CA ILE A 360 22.60 7.40 -4.90
C ILE A 360 22.04 7.46 -6.34
N PRO A 361 22.27 8.54 -7.11
CA PRO A 361 21.63 8.74 -8.41
C PRO A 361 22.00 7.64 -9.43
N SER A 362 23.28 7.26 -9.51
CA SER A 362 23.74 6.22 -10.45
C SER A 362 23.20 4.84 -10.10
N LEU A 363 23.11 4.52 -8.80
CA LEU A 363 22.56 3.26 -8.32
C LEU A 363 21.05 3.19 -8.61
N TYR A 364 20.33 4.28 -8.36
CA TYR A 364 18.91 4.40 -8.71
C TYR A 364 18.67 4.17 -10.21
N LEU A 365 19.43 4.85 -11.08
CA LEU A 365 19.31 4.66 -12.53
C LEU A 365 19.65 3.24 -12.98
N SER A 366 20.65 2.59 -12.37
CA SER A 366 21.01 1.20 -12.66
C SER A 366 19.89 0.23 -12.27
N ALA A 367 19.21 0.49 -11.15
CA ALA A 367 18.06 -0.29 -10.72
C ALA A 367 16.86 -0.09 -11.68
N VAL A 368 16.60 1.15 -12.12
CA VAL A 368 15.57 1.46 -13.14
C VAL A 368 15.86 0.73 -14.45
N GLN A 369 17.12 0.74 -14.91
CA GLN A 369 17.55 0.02 -16.10
C GLN A 369 17.26 -1.48 -15.99
N SER A 370 17.61 -2.10 -14.85
CA SER A 370 17.33 -3.51 -14.60
C SER A 370 15.84 -3.86 -14.67
N LEU A 371 14.96 -3.00 -14.12
CA LEU A 371 13.50 -3.20 -14.20
C LEU A 371 13.00 -3.06 -15.65
N SER A 372 13.52 -2.07 -16.39
CA SER A 372 13.16 -1.82 -17.78
C SER A 372 13.58 -2.96 -18.71
N ASP A 373 14.79 -3.47 -18.54
CA ASP A 373 15.29 -4.61 -19.31
C ASP A 373 14.51 -5.88 -19.02
N TYR A 374 14.14 -6.11 -17.75
CA TYR A 374 13.28 -7.24 -17.38
C TYR A 374 11.90 -7.13 -18.04
N TYR A 375 11.27 -5.96 -18.02
CA TYR A 375 9.98 -5.73 -18.68
C TYR A 375 10.07 -6.00 -20.19
N ARG A 376 11.07 -5.44 -20.88
CA ARG A 376 11.24 -5.62 -22.34
C ARG A 376 11.40 -7.08 -22.74
N SER A 377 12.28 -7.79 -22.02
CA SER A 377 12.61 -9.19 -22.29
C SER A 377 11.47 -10.17 -21.96
N HIS A 378 10.67 -9.89 -20.92
CA HIS A 378 9.68 -10.86 -20.44
C HIS A 378 8.22 -10.51 -20.80
N LEU A 379 7.89 -9.22 -20.95
CA LEU A 379 6.51 -8.71 -21.02
C LEU A 379 6.20 -7.87 -22.28
N ALA A 380 7.17 -7.14 -22.85
CA ALA A 380 6.91 -6.24 -23.99
C ALA A 380 6.88 -6.91 -25.37
N SER A 381 7.42 -8.13 -25.51
CA SER A 381 7.46 -8.88 -26.78
C SER A 381 8.46 -8.35 -27.83
N GLU A 382 9.59 -7.78 -27.41
CA GLU A 382 10.63 -7.24 -28.32
C GLU A 382 11.63 -8.31 -28.84
N SER A 383 11.61 -9.53 -28.31
CA SER A 383 12.56 -10.58 -28.69
C SER A 383 12.04 -11.38 -29.89
N GLY A 384 12.65 -11.22 -31.07
CA GLY A 384 12.41 -12.02 -32.28
C GLY A 384 12.72 -13.53 -32.19
N GLN A 385 12.83 -14.08 -30.97
CA GLN A 385 12.85 -15.52 -30.75
C GLN A 385 11.40 -16.00 -30.68
N ALA A 386 11.03 -16.90 -31.59
CA ALA A 386 9.73 -17.56 -31.67
C ALA A 386 9.26 -18.01 -30.27
N ARG A 387 8.40 -17.21 -29.63
CA ARG A 387 7.77 -17.58 -28.37
C ARG A 387 6.71 -18.64 -28.63
N ARG A 388 6.52 -19.51 -27.63
CA ARG A 388 5.30 -20.33 -27.50
C ARG A 388 4.09 -19.40 -27.67
N PRO A 389 3.06 -19.78 -28.45
CA PRO A 389 1.94 -18.92 -28.86
C PRO A 389 1.00 -18.42 -27.73
N THR A 390 1.42 -18.48 -26.46
CA THR A 390 0.55 -18.36 -25.28
C THR A 390 0.80 -17.14 -24.38
N VAL A 391 1.88 -16.36 -24.54
CA VAL A 391 2.15 -15.19 -23.68
C VAL A 391 1.84 -13.89 -24.42
N ARG A 392 0.80 -13.18 -24.01
CA ARG A 392 0.36 -11.90 -24.59
C ARG A 392 1.28 -10.76 -24.13
N PRO A 393 1.63 -9.78 -25.00
CA PRO A 393 2.39 -8.60 -24.57
C PRO A 393 1.58 -7.76 -23.56
N VAL A 394 2.23 -7.08 -22.62
CA VAL A 394 1.57 -6.42 -21.47
C VAL A 394 1.85 -4.91 -21.45
N ASN A 395 0.82 -4.07 -21.33
CA ASN A 395 0.97 -2.61 -21.17
C ASN A 395 1.72 -2.29 -19.87
N LEU A 396 2.53 -1.23 -19.87
CA LEU A 396 3.29 -0.78 -18.71
C LEU A 396 2.82 0.60 -18.24
N ILE A 397 2.60 0.73 -16.94
CA ILE A 397 2.41 2.02 -16.26
C ILE A 397 3.64 2.29 -15.41
N VAL A 398 4.24 3.47 -15.56
CA VAL A 398 5.42 3.91 -14.82
C VAL A 398 5.06 5.09 -13.93
N ASN A 399 5.11 4.86 -12.61
CA ASN A 399 4.94 5.90 -11.61
C ASN A 399 6.32 6.46 -11.21
N THR A 400 6.49 7.79 -11.26
CA THR A 400 7.78 8.44 -10.98
C THR A 400 7.81 9.15 -9.63
N MET A 401 9.02 9.45 -9.14
CA MET A 401 9.22 10.35 -8.00
C MET A 401 8.71 11.78 -8.26
N GLY A 402 8.46 12.54 -7.20
CA GLY A 402 7.96 13.92 -7.27
C GLY A 402 9.01 15.05 -7.41
N TRP A 403 10.24 14.75 -7.81
CA TRP A 403 11.32 15.74 -7.94
C TRP A 403 11.35 16.31 -9.37
N THR A 404 11.09 17.61 -9.51
CA THR A 404 10.92 18.25 -10.83
C THR A 404 11.97 19.33 -11.14
N LYS A 405 12.96 19.54 -10.28
CA LYS A 405 13.99 20.59 -10.41
C LYS A 405 15.39 20.06 -10.10
N GLY A 406 16.42 20.72 -10.65
CA GLY A 406 17.83 20.38 -10.43
C GLY A 406 18.12 18.92 -10.80
N LEU A 407 18.83 18.20 -9.92
CA LEU A 407 19.11 16.76 -10.05
C LEU A 407 17.84 15.93 -10.32
N GLY A 408 16.70 16.32 -9.76
CA GLY A 408 15.44 15.63 -9.98
C GLY A 408 14.96 15.66 -11.44
N ALA A 409 15.11 16.81 -12.10
CA ALA A 409 14.76 16.96 -13.51
C ALA A 409 15.70 16.15 -14.40
N GLU A 410 16.99 16.12 -14.07
CA GLU A 410 17.99 15.31 -14.77
C GLU A 410 17.69 13.81 -14.63
N LEU A 411 17.40 13.34 -13.40
CA LEU A 411 17.00 11.96 -13.16
C LEU A 411 15.72 11.59 -13.91
N ALA A 412 14.71 12.47 -13.91
CA ALA A 412 13.47 12.24 -14.64
C ALA A 412 13.72 12.08 -16.16
N ALA A 413 14.58 12.92 -16.75
CA ALA A 413 14.96 12.82 -18.16
C ALA A 413 15.73 11.52 -18.46
N ARG A 414 16.60 11.07 -17.56
CA ARG A 414 17.32 9.80 -17.69
C ARG A 414 16.37 8.60 -17.55
N VAL A 415 15.43 8.64 -16.60
CA VAL A 415 14.37 7.63 -16.47
C VAL A 415 13.51 7.58 -17.73
N GLU A 416 13.11 8.72 -18.28
CA GLU A 416 12.37 8.81 -19.55
C GLU A 416 13.14 8.14 -20.70
N SER A 417 14.45 8.40 -20.81
CA SER A 417 15.32 7.77 -21.81
C SER A 417 15.49 6.25 -21.62
N ILE A 418 15.57 5.80 -20.36
CA ILE A 418 15.68 4.37 -20.02
C ILE A 418 14.38 3.65 -20.31
N VAL A 419 13.24 4.22 -19.92
CA VAL A 419 11.91 3.60 -20.01
C VAL A 419 11.35 3.68 -21.43
N ARG A 420 11.56 4.81 -22.11
CA ARG A 420 11.02 5.15 -23.45
C ARG A 420 9.49 5.05 -23.50
N PRO A 421 8.76 5.89 -22.73
CA PRO A 421 7.31 5.88 -22.77
C PRO A 421 6.75 6.28 -24.14
N ASP A 422 5.60 5.70 -24.50
CA ASP A 422 4.81 6.13 -25.66
C ASP A 422 3.93 7.33 -25.31
N VAL A 423 3.46 7.37 -24.06
CA VAL A 423 2.59 8.43 -23.55
C VAL A 423 3.10 8.92 -22.20
N ILE A 424 3.22 10.23 -22.06
CA ILE A 424 3.56 10.90 -20.81
C ILE A 424 2.35 11.69 -20.32
N TYR A 425 1.83 11.32 -19.15
CA TYR A 425 0.86 12.13 -18.41
C TYR A 425 1.60 13.09 -17.49
N ASP A 426 1.56 14.39 -17.82
CA ASP A 426 2.30 15.44 -17.11
C ASP A 426 1.35 16.25 -16.21
N LEU A 427 1.43 16.04 -14.89
CA LEU A 427 0.57 16.73 -13.94
C LEU A 427 1.06 18.16 -13.65
N THR A 428 0.28 19.14 -14.08
CA THR A 428 0.56 20.58 -13.92
C THR A 428 -0.57 21.29 -13.18
N THR A 429 -0.23 22.31 -12.39
CA THR A 429 -1.23 23.14 -11.69
C THR A 429 -2.10 23.88 -12.68
N THR A 430 -3.41 23.92 -12.43
CA THR A 430 -4.36 24.75 -13.22
C THR A 430 -4.83 25.96 -12.44
N LEU A 431 -4.22 26.24 -11.29
CA LEU A 431 -4.45 27.43 -10.49
C LEU A 431 -3.13 28.16 -10.26
N GLU A 432 -3.17 29.48 -10.38
CA GLU A 432 -2.06 30.36 -10.01
C GLU A 432 -2.56 31.49 -9.10
N ARG A 433 -1.66 32.00 -8.25
CA ARG A 433 -1.97 33.16 -7.40
C ARG A 433 -1.95 34.42 -8.25
N SER A 434 -3.05 35.15 -8.27
CA SER A 434 -3.14 36.46 -8.91
C SER A 434 -3.00 37.57 -7.87
N GLY A 435 -2.12 38.54 -8.13
CA GLY A 435 -1.92 39.74 -7.30
C GLY A 435 -0.55 39.84 -6.61
N PRO A 436 -0.19 41.03 -6.08
CA PRO A 436 1.10 41.26 -5.44
C PRO A 436 1.25 40.46 -4.13
N TYR A 437 2.47 39.97 -3.87
CA TYR A 437 2.84 39.26 -2.64
C TYR A 437 2.45 40.08 -1.40
N ARG A 438 1.46 39.61 -0.63
CA ARG A 438 0.95 40.31 0.57
C ARG A 438 1.60 39.72 1.83
N GLN A 439 1.92 40.60 2.79
CA GLN A 439 2.56 40.18 4.05
C GLN A 439 1.65 39.24 4.88
N PRO A 440 2.21 38.35 5.72
CA PRO A 440 1.50 37.29 6.44
C PRO A 440 0.38 37.74 7.40
N ASN A 441 0.19 39.05 7.59
CA ASN A 441 -0.58 39.65 8.66
C ASN A 441 -1.86 40.36 8.16
N GLY A 442 -2.12 40.34 6.84
CA GLY A 442 -3.28 41.00 6.23
C GLY A 442 -4.51 40.11 6.14
N SER A 443 -5.65 40.57 6.65
CA SER A 443 -6.94 39.85 6.68
C SER A 443 -7.69 39.83 5.33
N GLY A 444 -7.01 39.54 4.21
CA GLY A 444 -7.65 39.44 2.89
C GLY A 444 -7.44 38.07 2.23
N SER A 445 -8.49 37.52 1.64
CA SER A 445 -8.44 36.29 0.82
C SER A 445 -7.52 36.47 -0.40
N ALA A 446 -6.66 35.50 -0.67
CA ALA A 446 -5.84 35.50 -1.89
C ALA A 446 -6.72 35.17 -3.11
N GLU A 447 -6.59 35.92 -4.20
CA GLU A 447 -7.26 35.61 -5.45
C GLU A 447 -6.49 34.51 -6.20
N LEU A 448 -7.22 33.52 -6.71
CA LEU A 448 -6.70 32.46 -7.56
C LEU A 448 -7.27 32.65 -8.96
N SER A 449 -6.41 32.54 -9.98
CA SER A 449 -6.81 32.55 -11.38
C SER A 449 -6.64 31.16 -11.98
N GLU A 450 -7.59 30.76 -12.83
CA GLU A 450 -7.54 29.50 -13.54
C GLU A 450 -6.58 29.60 -14.74
N VAL A 451 -5.74 28.59 -14.90
CA VAL A 451 -4.76 28.47 -15.97
C VAL A 451 -5.18 27.31 -16.87
N THR A 452 -5.36 27.61 -18.14
CA THR A 452 -5.69 26.60 -19.15
C THR A 452 -4.50 25.64 -19.34
N LEU A 453 -4.77 24.34 -19.33
CA LEU A 453 -3.77 23.34 -19.64
C LEU A 453 -3.26 23.51 -21.08
N PRO A 454 -1.94 23.38 -21.32
CA PRO A 454 -1.42 23.41 -22.68
C PRO A 454 -1.97 22.23 -23.51
N PRO A 455 -2.04 22.36 -24.84
CA PRO A 455 -2.46 21.25 -25.69
C PRO A 455 -1.46 20.09 -25.62
N ALA A 456 -1.94 18.88 -25.91
CA ALA A 456 -1.07 17.71 -26.02
C ALA A 456 0.00 17.93 -27.10
N GLY A 457 1.24 17.57 -26.79
CA GLY A 457 2.41 17.74 -27.66
C GLY A 457 3.10 16.42 -27.98
N THR A 458 4.12 16.48 -28.81
CA THR A 458 5.03 15.35 -29.08
C THR A 458 6.41 15.70 -28.53
N GLY A 459 6.98 14.77 -27.76
CA GLY A 459 8.33 14.88 -27.21
C GLY A 459 9.40 14.62 -28.27
N GLN A 460 10.66 14.75 -27.86
CA GLN A 460 11.80 14.48 -28.73
C GLN A 460 11.91 12.97 -29.02
N PRO A 461 12.38 12.56 -30.21
CA PRO A 461 12.63 11.16 -30.50
C PRO A 461 13.70 10.58 -29.58
N TYR A 462 13.56 9.30 -29.25
CA TYR A 462 14.57 8.59 -28.48
C TYR A 462 15.74 8.24 -29.39
N LEU A 463 16.93 8.69 -29.02
CA LEU A 463 18.18 8.44 -29.71
C LEU A 463 19.10 7.56 -28.86
N ASP A 464 19.96 6.78 -29.51
CA ASP A 464 21.01 6.04 -28.81
C ASP A 464 22.22 6.93 -28.48
N ALA A 465 23.25 6.34 -27.87
CA ALA A 465 24.47 7.06 -27.50
C ALA A 465 25.24 7.66 -28.70
N PHE A 466 24.97 7.20 -29.92
CA PHE A 466 25.57 7.67 -31.17
C PHE A 466 24.65 8.63 -31.95
N GLY A 467 23.48 8.96 -31.40
CA GLY A 467 22.48 9.82 -32.04
C GLY A 467 21.63 9.10 -33.09
N ALA A 468 21.68 7.77 -33.18
CA ALA A 468 20.83 7.02 -34.09
C ALA A 468 19.40 6.95 -33.55
N PHE A 469 18.42 7.00 -34.44
CA PHE A 469 17.00 6.89 -34.10
C PHE A 469 16.69 5.50 -33.51
N VAL A 470 16.12 5.49 -32.30
CA VAL A 470 15.72 4.26 -31.61
C VAL A 470 14.20 4.11 -31.61
N ALA A 471 13.47 5.17 -31.29
CA ALA A 471 12.02 5.17 -31.19
C ALA A 471 11.45 6.60 -31.36
N PRO A 472 10.18 6.72 -31.79
CA PRO A 472 9.51 8.03 -31.85
C PRO A 472 9.42 8.66 -30.45
N GLY A 473 9.26 9.98 -30.42
CA GLY A 473 9.08 10.70 -29.16
C GLY A 473 7.71 10.42 -28.53
N PRO A 474 7.59 10.61 -27.20
CA PRO A 474 6.36 10.34 -26.47
C PRO A 474 5.27 11.36 -26.84
N ARG A 475 4.01 10.94 -26.82
CA ARG A 475 2.89 11.89 -26.75
C ARG A 475 2.80 12.45 -25.33
N ILE A 476 2.97 13.75 -25.18
CA ILE A 476 2.90 14.44 -23.88
C ILE A 476 1.48 14.99 -23.72
N VAL A 477 0.79 14.57 -22.66
CA VAL A 477 -0.58 14.97 -22.33
C VAL A 477 -0.57 15.70 -20.98
N PRO A 478 -0.67 17.04 -20.99
CA PRO A 478 -0.79 17.85 -19.78
C PRO A 478 -2.12 17.57 -19.07
N LEU A 479 -2.08 17.36 -17.76
CA LEU A 479 -3.21 16.98 -16.93
C LEU A 479 -3.25 17.81 -15.65
N GLN A 480 -4.45 17.98 -15.08
CA GLN A 480 -4.62 18.77 -13.87
C GLN A 480 -3.94 18.12 -12.65
N ALA A 481 -3.11 18.87 -11.94
CA ALA A 481 -2.50 18.47 -10.67
C ALA A 481 -3.45 18.73 -9.48
N ILE A 482 -4.52 17.94 -9.38
CA ILE A 482 -5.61 18.13 -8.41
C ILE A 482 -5.14 18.35 -6.95
N GLY A 483 -4.11 17.63 -6.51
CA GLY A 483 -3.63 17.76 -5.13
C GLY A 483 -2.90 19.08 -4.86
N LEU A 484 -2.30 19.70 -5.88
CA LEU A 484 -1.70 21.02 -5.76
C LEU A 484 -2.75 22.13 -5.83
N ASP A 485 -3.73 21.99 -6.71
CA ASP A 485 -4.82 22.96 -6.83
C ASP A 485 -5.65 23.02 -5.53
N LEU A 486 -5.97 21.86 -4.95
CA LEU A 486 -6.65 21.78 -3.65
C LEU A 486 -5.84 22.46 -2.54
N LYS A 487 -4.51 22.33 -2.57
CA LYS A 487 -3.62 22.98 -1.60
C LYS A 487 -3.64 24.50 -1.77
N LEU A 488 -3.62 24.99 -3.01
CA LEU A 488 -3.71 26.43 -3.30
C LEU A 488 -5.06 27.01 -2.87
N GLN A 489 -6.16 26.29 -3.10
CA GLN A 489 -7.50 26.65 -2.64
C GLN A 489 -7.56 26.74 -1.11
N GLU A 490 -7.01 25.75 -0.41
CA GLU A 490 -6.92 25.72 1.05
C GLU A 490 -6.10 26.90 1.60
N GLU A 491 -4.94 27.19 1.00
CA GLU A 491 -4.10 28.34 1.36
C GLU A 491 -4.77 29.69 1.06
N ALA A 492 -5.64 29.77 0.05
CA ALA A 492 -6.39 30.97 -0.31
C ALA A 492 -7.68 31.17 0.54
N GLY A 493 -8.04 30.19 1.38
CA GLY A 493 -9.30 30.18 2.11
C GLY A 493 -10.53 30.01 1.20
N ILE A 494 -10.33 29.53 -0.03
CA ILE A 494 -11.37 29.28 -1.02
C ILE A 494 -11.86 27.85 -0.84
N GLY A 495 -13.12 27.71 -0.43
CA GLY A 495 -13.70 26.45 0.02
C GLY A 495 -14.04 26.55 1.50
N GLY A 496 -15.34 26.52 1.82
CA GLY A 496 -15.87 26.78 3.15
C GLY A 496 -15.09 26.04 4.25
N MET A 497 -14.58 26.80 5.22
CA MET A 497 -13.95 26.35 6.47
C MET A 497 -13.20 25.00 6.39
N VAL A 498 -12.31 24.85 5.41
CA VAL A 498 -11.44 23.67 5.29
C VAL A 498 -10.42 23.58 6.45
N ALA A 499 -10.25 24.69 7.18
CA ALA A 499 -9.35 24.80 8.34
C ALA A 499 -9.75 23.95 9.56
N SER A 500 -10.95 23.37 9.61
CA SER A 500 -11.42 22.57 10.75
C SER A 500 -11.77 21.13 10.36
N TRP A 501 -11.01 20.50 9.46
CA TRP A 501 -11.22 19.09 9.12
C TRP A 501 -10.84 18.21 10.30
N PRO A 502 -11.76 17.42 10.89
CA PRO A 502 -11.44 16.48 11.97
C PRO A 502 -10.66 15.24 11.47
N THR A 503 -10.44 15.10 10.16
CA THR A 503 -9.71 13.96 9.57
C THR A 503 -8.20 14.19 9.56
N ARG A 504 -7.49 13.43 10.39
CA ARG A 504 -6.02 13.44 10.53
C ARG A 504 -5.35 13.12 9.18
N ARG A 505 -4.86 14.15 8.47
CA ARG A 505 -4.07 13.97 7.23
C ARG A 505 -2.72 13.35 7.57
N LEU A 506 -2.41 12.20 6.98
CA LEU A 506 -1.12 11.54 7.13
C LEU A 506 -0.05 12.29 6.35
N THR A 507 1.03 12.70 7.02
CA THR A 507 2.20 13.24 6.33
C THR A 507 2.93 12.13 5.56
N PRO A 508 3.78 12.46 4.57
CA PRO A 508 4.62 11.46 3.91
C PRO A 508 5.47 10.62 4.87
N ALA A 509 5.94 11.21 5.97
CA ALA A 509 6.67 10.47 7.01
C ALA A 509 5.75 9.48 7.77
N ASP A 510 4.51 9.88 8.05
CA ASP A 510 3.54 9.00 8.70
C ASP A 510 3.15 7.82 7.77
N GLN A 511 2.96 8.07 6.47
CA GLN A 511 2.68 7.02 5.49
C GLN A 511 3.83 6.02 5.36
N ARG A 512 5.08 6.50 5.30
CA ARG A 512 6.27 5.63 5.33
C ARG A 512 6.34 4.79 6.60
N SER A 513 6.09 5.41 7.75
CA SER A 513 6.08 4.70 9.03
C SER A 513 5.01 3.61 9.06
N LEU A 514 3.79 3.92 8.59
CA LEU A 514 2.72 2.94 8.47
C LEU A 514 3.12 1.79 7.55
N SER A 515 3.66 2.08 6.36
CA SER A 515 4.09 1.06 5.40
C SER A 515 5.21 0.16 5.96
N ILE A 516 6.17 0.72 6.71
CA ILE A 516 7.20 -0.09 7.37
C ILE A 516 6.59 -0.97 8.47
N MET A 517 5.72 -0.43 9.31
CA MET A 517 5.09 -1.20 10.40
C MET A 517 4.19 -2.30 9.86
N THR A 518 3.36 -2.04 8.85
CA THR A 518 2.53 -3.05 8.20
C THR A 518 3.35 -4.05 7.39
N ALA A 519 4.54 -3.69 6.89
CA ALA A 519 5.47 -4.66 6.30
C ALA A 519 6.03 -5.60 7.36
N LEU A 520 6.60 -5.08 8.45
CA LEU A 520 7.24 -5.92 9.48
C LEU A 520 6.26 -6.86 10.21
N HIS A 521 4.98 -6.47 10.30
CA HIS A 521 3.92 -7.27 10.93
C HIS A 521 3.08 -8.08 9.94
N SER A 522 3.43 -8.15 8.64
CA SER A 522 2.67 -8.97 7.71
C SER A 522 2.77 -10.45 8.07
N ALA A 523 1.66 -11.18 8.04
CA ALA A 523 1.59 -12.57 8.45
C ALA A 523 1.12 -13.47 7.30
N PRO A 524 1.61 -14.73 7.21
CA PRO A 524 1.06 -15.71 6.28
C PRO A 524 -0.40 -16.03 6.66
N ARG A 525 -1.30 -16.09 5.68
CA ARG A 525 -2.72 -16.40 5.94
C ARG A 525 -2.96 -17.91 6.06
N PRO A 526 -3.77 -18.35 7.03
CA PRO A 526 -4.21 -19.73 7.14
C PRO A 526 -5.40 -20.07 6.21
N SER A 527 -6.14 -19.08 5.69
CA SER A 527 -7.36 -19.21 4.88
C SER A 527 -7.19 -18.66 3.45
N PRO A 528 -8.01 -19.08 2.46
CA PRO A 528 -7.90 -18.66 1.05
C PRO A 528 -8.39 -17.23 0.77
N SER A 529 -8.57 -16.41 1.82
CA SER A 529 -8.98 -15.01 1.70
C SER A 529 -7.99 -14.17 0.89
N LEU A 530 -8.51 -13.23 0.12
CA LEU A 530 -7.78 -12.55 -0.96
C LEU A 530 -6.98 -11.31 -0.53
N PHE A 531 -7.37 -10.75 0.60
CA PHE A 531 -6.68 -9.63 1.23
C PHE A 531 -5.46 -10.12 2.02
N PRO A 532 -4.43 -9.30 2.30
CA PRO A 532 -3.36 -9.69 3.23
C PRO A 532 -3.85 -9.76 4.69
N ALA A 533 -3.07 -10.42 5.56
CA ALA A 533 -3.25 -10.38 7.01
C ALA A 533 -1.99 -9.87 7.72
N TRP A 534 -2.19 -9.40 8.93
CA TRP A 534 -1.17 -8.87 9.80
C TRP A 534 -1.33 -9.41 11.22
N ASP A 535 -0.20 -9.64 11.88
CA ASP A 535 -0.15 -9.97 13.30
C ASP A 535 0.38 -8.79 14.11
N PHE A 536 -0.56 -8.02 14.69
CA PHE A 536 -0.28 -6.95 15.64
C PHE A 536 -0.56 -7.38 17.10
N SER A 537 -0.65 -8.69 17.37
CA SER A 537 -0.90 -9.19 18.73
C SER A 537 0.27 -8.93 19.68
N SER A 538 1.49 -8.83 19.15
CA SER A 538 2.73 -8.60 19.89
C SER A 538 3.54 -7.47 19.27
N SER A 539 4.30 -6.77 20.10
CA SER A 539 5.28 -5.78 19.63
C SER A 539 6.48 -6.48 18.98
N LEU A 540 7.24 -5.77 18.14
CA LEU A 540 8.46 -6.34 17.54
C LEU A 540 9.50 -6.73 18.61
N LEU A 541 9.46 -6.12 19.80
CA LEU A 541 10.33 -6.49 20.93
C LEU A 541 9.94 -7.83 21.55
N GLU A 542 8.67 -8.23 21.49
CA GLU A 542 8.17 -9.51 22.00
C GLU A 542 8.35 -10.65 21.00
N GLN A 543 8.48 -10.32 19.71
CA GLN A 543 8.65 -11.31 18.65
C GLN A 543 9.99 -12.04 18.76
N ARG A 544 9.96 -13.35 18.51
CA ARG A 544 11.16 -14.20 18.48
C ARG A 544 11.90 -14.00 17.17
N PRO A 545 13.21 -13.64 17.19
CA PRO A 545 13.98 -13.48 15.97
C PRO A 545 14.42 -14.82 15.39
N TYR A 546 14.64 -14.84 14.08
CA TYR A 546 15.44 -15.88 13.44
C TYR A 546 16.90 -15.72 13.86
N VAL A 547 17.58 -16.84 14.11
CA VAL A 547 19.01 -16.86 14.42
C VAL A 547 19.74 -17.33 13.16
N LEU A 548 20.48 -16.43 12.52
CA LEU A 548 21.25 -16.71 11.31
C LEU A 548 22.73 -16.87 11.66
N ASP A 549 23.31 -18.04 11.36
CA ASP A 549 24.77 -18.21 11.36
C ASP A 549 25.34 -17.56 10.08
N ILE A 550 26.32 -16.67 10.23
CA ILE A 550 26.83 -15.90 9.10
C ILE A 550 27.56 -16.74 8.05
N ARG A 551 28.13 -17.89 8.43
CA ARG A 551 28.92 -18.75 7.53
C ARG A 551 28.02 -19.62 6.66
N ALA A 552 26.92 -20.12 7.22
CA ALA A 552 25.99 -20.99 6.51
C ALA A 552 24.75 -20.28 5.97
N GLY A 553 24.25 -19.27 6.70
CA GLY A 553 22.94 -18.65 6.46
C GLY A 553 22.97 -17.37 5.63
N LEU A 554 24.12 -16.71 5.49
CA LEU A 554 24.26 -15.43 4.76
C LEU A 554 25.38 -15.46 3.72
N THR A 555 25.37 -16.49 2.88
CA THR A 555 26.40 -16.74 1.86
C THR A 555 26.44 -15.69 0.73
N GLY A 556 25.41 -14.84 0.60
CA GLY A 556 25.38 -13.69 -0.31
C GLY A 556 25.97 -12.40 0.29
N GLY A 557 26.37 -12.41 1.57
CA GLY A 557 27.00 -11.29 2.24
C GLY A 557 26.06 -10.14 2.61
N ILE A 558 26.64 -9.07 3.18
CA ILE A 558 25.93 -7.81 3.45
C ILE A 558 26.33 -6.78 2.38
N GLN A 559 25.45 -6.58 1.41
CA GLN A 559 25.61 -5.63 0.31
C GLN A 559 25.39 -4.20 0.82
N PHE A 560 26.40 -3.36 0.69
CA PHE A 560 26.30 -1.93 1.01
C PHE A 560 26.01 -1.12 -0.24
N PHE A 561 25.02 -0.22 -0.16
CA PHE A 561 24.57 0.64 -1.25
C PHE A 561 24.71 2.13 -0.91
N PRO A 562 25.58 2.89 -1.60
CA PRO A 562 26.56 2.44 -2.59
C PRO A 562 27.64 1.53 -1.98
N PRO A 563 28.44 0.79 -2.78
CA PRO A 563 29.55 0.01 -2.24
C PRO A 563 30.50 0.88 -1.41
N LEU A 564 30.96 0.35 -0.29
CA LEU A 564 31.87 1.07 0.61
C LEU A 564 33.20 1.34 -0.12
N ALA A 565 33.60 2.61 -0.17
CA ALA A 565 34.85 3.02 -0.82
C ALA A 565 36.10 2.52 -0.06
N ARG A 566 35.97 2.23 1.23
CA ARG A 566 37.04 1.71 2.08
C ARG A 566 36.49 0.61 2.99
N PRO A 567 37.30 -0.42 3.31
CA PRO A 567 36.95 -1.39 4.33
C PRO A 567 36.68 -0.67 5.66
N VAL A 568 35.55 -0.98 6.29
CA VAL A 568 35.20 -0.48 7.61
C VAL A 568 35.68 -1.49 8.64
N ASP A 569 36.18 -1.00 9.78
CA ASP A 569 36.50 -1.86 10.92
C ASP A 569 35.28 -2.71 11.30
N VAL A 570 35.50 -4.00 11.57
CA VAL A 570 34.42 -4.96 11.87
C VAL A 570 33.59 -4.50 13.06
N GLY A 571 34.24 -4.05 14.14
CA GLY A 571 33.54 -3.61 15.34
C GLY A 571 32.61 -2.42 15.06
N THR A 572 33.11 -1.45 14.28
CA THR A 572 32.35 -0.26 13.87
C THR A 572 31.18 -0.62 12.95
N ALA A 573 31.40 -1.51 11.97
CA ALA A 573 30.36 -1.96 11.06
C ALA A 573 29.25 -2.73 11.78
N LEU A 574 29.60 -3.63 12.69
CA LEU A 574 28.62 -4.37 13.49
C LEU A 574 27.84 -3.44 14.44
N ALA A 575 28.51 -2.46 15.05
CA ALA A 575 27.83 -1.46 15.86
C ALA A 575 26.82 -0.64 15.04
N ALA A 576 27.16 -0.28 13.80
CA ALA A 576 26.28 0.47 12.90
C ALA A 576 25.13 -0.36 12.32
N LEU A 577 25.27 -1.69 12.21
CA LEU A 577 24.21 -2.58 11.74
C LEU A 577 23.22 -2.97 12.85
N ASN A 578 23.63 -2.91 14.10
CA ASN A 578 22.82 -3.33 15.22
C ASN A 578 21.62 -2.40 15.43
N GLY A 579 20.39 -2.93 15.39
CA GLY A 579 19.16 -2.14 15.54
C GLY A 579 18.70 -1.41 14.26
N GLU A 580 19.29 -1.74 13.10
CA GLU A 580 18.98 -1.12 11.82
C GLU A 580 18.00 -1.91 10.95
N LEU A 581 17.26 -1.18 10.13
CA LEU A 581 16.51 -1.76 9.01
C LEU A 581 17.44 -2.12 7.86
N VAL A 582 17.20 -3.30 7.29
CA VAL A 582 17.91 -3.85 6.14
C VAL A 582 16.93 -4.45 5.15
N GLY A 583 17.35 -4.55 3.89
CA GLY A 583 16.63 -5.33 2.88
C GLY A 583 17.08 -6.78 2.90
N LEU A 584 16.16 -7.73 3.02
CA LEU A 584 16.44 -9.15 2.79
C LEU A 584 16.40 -9.41 1.29
N ALA A 585 17.43 -10.05 0.75
CA ALA A 585 17.55 -10.30 -0.67
C ALA A 585 18.14 -11.68 -0.96
N VAL A 586 17.97 -12.13 -2.20
CA VAL A 586 18.59 -13.35 -2.71
C VAL A 586 19.44 -13.02 -3.93
N VAL A 587 20.65 -13.54 -3.93
CA VAL A 587 21.55 -13.51 -5.08
C VAL A 587 21.33 -14.79 -5.88
N ARG A 588 20.99 -14.64 -7.15
CA ARG A 588 20.88 -15.76 -8.10
C ARG A 588 22.25 -16.01 -8.72
N ASP A 589 22.66 -17.27 -8.73
CA ASP A 589 23.79 -17.69 -9.55
C ASP A 589 23.37 -17.63 -11.03
N GLY A 590 23.63 -16.49 -11.66
CA GLY A 590 23.63 -16.33 -13.11
C GLY A 590 25.06 -16.16 -13.56
N SER A 591 25.41 -16.73 -14.71
CA SER A 591 26.70 -16.65 -15.41
C SER A 591 27.10 -15.21 -15.78
N ALA A 592 27.22 -14.31 -14.80
CA ALA A 592 27.94 -13.08 -14.94
C ALA A 592 29.41 -13.46 -14.96
N ASN A 593 30.03 -13.32 -16.14
CA ASN A 593 31.47 -13.41 -16.40
C ASN A 593 32.28 -13.73 -15.16
N GLU A 594 32.75 -14.98 -15.07
CA GLU A 594 33.98 -15.21 -14.31
C GLU A 594 34.97 -14.12 -14.76
N PRO A 595 35.62 -13.41 -13.83
CA PRO A 595 36.69 -12.51 -14.20
C PRO A 595 37.64 -13.32 -15.08
N ALA A 596 37.94 -12.79 -16.27
CA ALA A 596 38.79 -13.45 -17.25
C ALA A 596 39.92 -14.18 -16.54
N GLU A 597 39.95 -15.51 -16.65
CA GLU A 597 41.04 -16.37 -16.20
C GLU A 597 42.34 -15.78 -16.74
N GLY A 598 43.04 -15.07 -15.87
CA GLY A 598 44.06 -14.13 -16.34
C GLY A 598 44.71 -13.33 -15.23
N GLN A 599 44.69 -13.83 -13.99
CA GLN A 599 45.68 -13.54 -12.96
C GLN A 599 45.60 -14.67 -11.94
N ASN A 600 46.52 -15.63 -12.08
CA ASN A 600 46.76 -16.67 -11.10
C ASN A 600 47.10 -16.04 -9.75
N GLU A 601 46.13 -15.94 -8.84
CA GLU A 601 46.41 -16.21 -7.43
C GLU A 601 46.02 -17.66 -7.19
N GLN A 602 47.02 -18.52 -7.12
CA GLN A 602 46.85 -19.93 -6.80
C GLN A 602 45.99 -20.06 -5.53
N GLY A 603 44.97 -20.91 -5.62
CA GLY A 603 44.16 -21.31 -4.47
C GLY A 603 45.06 -21.76 -3.32
N HIS A 604 45.15 -20.91 -2.30
CA HIS A 604 45.63 -21.32 -1.00
C HIS A 604 44.53 -22.19 -0.39
N LEU A 605 44.77 -23.49 -0.29
CA LEU A 605 44.07 -24.31 0.71
C LEU A 605 44.31 -23.63 2.07
N PRO A 606 43.29 -23.42 2.92
CA PRO A 606 43.48 -22.70 4.17
C PRO A 606 44.38 -23.52 5.09
N THR A 607 45.62 -23.05 5.28
CA THR A 607 46.67 -23.76 6.05
C THR A 607 47.05 -23.06 7.36
N SER A 608 46.30 -22.03 7.78
CA SER A 608 46.53 -21.31 9.05
C SER A 608 45.27 -21.23 9.92
N ASP A 609 45.44 -21.31 11.24
CA ASP A 609 44.36 -21.18 12.23
C ASP A 609 43.68 -19.79 12.20
N ASP A 610 44.33 -18.76 11.64
CA ASP A 610 43.81 -17.40 11.51
C ASP A 610 42.67 -17.27 10.48
N ASP A 611 42.64 -18.12 9.44
CA ASP A 611 41.56 -18.14 8.43
C ASP A 611 40.26 -18.74 8.97
N MET A 612 40.33 -19.53 10.06
CA MET A 612 39.19 -20.14 10.74
C MET A 612 38.58 -19.27 11.84
N SER A 613 39.12 -18.07 12.05
CA SER A 613 38.66 -17.11 13.07
C SER A 613 37.27 -16.54 12.75
N MET A 614 36.44 -16.30 13.78
CA MET A 614 35.17 -15.59 13.58
C MET A 614 35.37 -14.17 13.02
N ALA A 615 36.50 -13.53 13.32
CA ALA A 615 36.80 -12.20 12.79
C ALA A 615 37.06 -12.22 11.28
N SER A 616 37.67 -13.27 10.72
CA SER A 616 37.83 -13.41 9.26
C SER A 616 36.47 -13.58 8.59
N SER A 617 35.60 -14.42 9.16
CA SER A 617 34.22 -14.65 8.68
C SER A 617 33.42 -13.35 8.61
N TRP A 618 33.51 -12.49 9.63
CA TRP A 618 32.87 -11.17 9.63
C TRP A 618 33.45 -10.23 8.56
N ARG A 619 34.78 -10.21 8.36
CA ARG A 619 35.41 -9.38 7.32
C ARG A 619 34.92 -9.77 5.93
N THR A 620 34.87 -11.07 5.65
CA THR A 620 34.36 -11.61 4.38
C THR A 620 32.89 -11.25 4.18
N LEU A 621 32.06 -11.37 5.22
CA LEU A 621 30.64 -11.02 5.15
C LEU A 621 30.40 -9.53 4.85
N LEU A 622 31.21 -8.64 5.43
CA LEU A 622 31.07 -7.18 5.35
C LEU A 622 31.74 -6.57 4.11
N SER A 623 32.57 -7.34 3.40
CA SER A 623 33.23 -6.90 2.16
C SER A 623 32.84 -7.80 0.99
N PRO A 624 31.54 -8.00 0.71
CA PRO A 624 31.16 -8.87 -0.38
C PRO A 624 31.50 -8.23 -1.72
N VAL A 625 31.68 -9.07 -2.74
CA VAL A 625 31.72 -8.60 -4.13
C VAL A 625 30.39 -7.92 -4.45
N PRO A 626 30.39 -6.65 -4.93
CA PRO A 626 29.15 -5.96 -5.28
C PRO A 626 28.35 -6.73 -6.32
N VAL A 627 27.10 -7.03 -6.01
CA VAL A 627 26.22 -7.80 -6.91
C VAL A 627 25.43 -6.84 -7.82
N PRO A 628 25.42 -7.05 -9.15
CA PRO A 628 24.62 -6.23 -10.05
C PRO A 628 23.12 -6.55 -9.91
N PHE A 629 22.28 -5.54 -10.09
CA PHE A 629 20.82 -5.66 -9.91
C PHE A 629 20.13 -6.83 -10.62
N PRO A 630 20.47 -7.23 -11.86
CA PRO A 630 19.84 -8.38 -12.49
C PRO A 630 20.00 -9.71 -11.73
N ALA A 631 21.07 -9.85 -10.93
CA ALA A 631 21.34 -11.02 -10.11
C ALA A 631 20.82 -10.90 -8.67
N LEU A 632 20.42 -9.71 -8.24
CA LEU A 632 19.98 -9.41 -6.88
C LEU A 632 18.47 -9.17 -6.84
N ASN A 633 17.73 -9.98 -6.10
CA ASN A 633 16.29 -9.81 -5.96
C ASN A 633 15.91 -9.50 -4.50
N PHE A 634 15.24 -8.38 -4.29
CA PHE A 634 14.71 -8.00 -2.98
C PHE A 634 13.48 -8.83 -2.62
N LEU A 635 13.40 -9.28 -1.37
CA LEU A 635 12.31 -10.11 -0.84
C LEU A 635 11.42 -9.35 0.14
N SER A 636 12.00 -8.77 1.19
CA SER A 636 11.25 -8.07 2.25
C SER A 636 12.16 -7.16 3.06
N LEU A 637 11.57 -6.21 3.79
CA LEU A 637 12.28 -5.55 4.89
C LEU A 637 12.55 -6.54 6.02
N ALA A 638 13.64 -6.30 6.73
CA ALA A 638 14.00 -7.00 7.96
C ALA A 638 14.65 -6.03 8.95
N LEU A 639 14.58 -6.36 10.23
CA LEU A 639 15.23 -5.64 11.33
C LEU A 639 16.31 -6.51 11.94
N ILE A 640 17.54 -6.02 11.95
CA ILE A 640 18.62 -6.63 12.74
C ILE A 640 18.35 -6.26 14.20
N ARG A 641 17.79 -7.21 14.96
CA ARG A 641 17.42 -7.01 16.35
C ARG A 641 18.66 -6.97 17.25
N SER A 642 19.55 -7.92 17.05
CA SER A 642 20.84 -7.98 17.74
C SER A 642 21.87 -8.79 16.95
N ILE A 643 23.14 -8.61 17.28
CA ILE A 643 24.27 -9.32 16.71
C ILE A 643 25.07 -9.93 17.86
N ASP A 644 25.44 -11.21 17.74
CA ASP A 644 26.42 -11.87 18.61
C ASP A 644 27.72 -12.06 17.80
N PRO A 645 28.70 -11.16 17.95
CA PRO A 645 29.95 -11.24 17.18
C PRO A 645 30.77 -12.48 17.50
N ALA A 646 30.73 -12.95 18.76
CA ALA A 646 31.55 -14.06 19.23
C ALA A 646 31.07 -15.39 18.65
N ARG A 647 29.74 -15.56 18.52
CA ARG A 647 29.14 -16.76 17.92
C ARG A 647 28.93 -16.66 16.41
N GLY A 648 29.07 -15.47 15.82
CA GLY A 648 28.79 -15.27 14.40
C GLY A 648 27.31 -15.34 14.08
N GLN A 649 26.47 -14.81 14.96
CA GLN A 649 25.03 -14.91 14.83
C GLN A 649 24.39 -13.54 14.65
N ILE A 650 23.43 -13.45 13.73
CA ILE A 650 22.55 -12.30 13.55
C ILE A 650 21.13 -12.72 13.95
N HIS A 651 20.53 -11.96 14.87
CA HIS A 651 19.14 -12.11 15.24
C HIS A 651 18.27 -11.20 14.38
N LEU A 652 17.52 -11.80 13.45
CA LEU A 652 16.77 -11.10 12.43
C LEU A 652 15.25 -11.22 12.69
N LEU A 653 14.55 -10.09 12.67
CA LEU A 653 13.10 -10.05 12.61
C LEU A 653 12.68 -9.77 11.17
N CYS A 654 11.92 -10.69 10.57
CA CYS A 654 11.34 -10.48 9.26
C CYS A 654 10.02 -11.26 9.12
N PRO A 655 9.03 -10.69 8.42
CA PRO A 655 7.76 -11.34 8.17
C PRO A 655 7.89 -12.50 7.16
N TYR A 656 8.94 -12.49 6.33
CA TYR A 656 9.16 -13.47 5.30
C TYR A 656 9.53 -14.83 5.94
N PRO A 657 8.91 -15.95 5.54
CA PRO A 657 9.26 -17.26 6.06
C PRO A 657 10.60 -17.70 5.47
N VAL A 658 11.71 -17.24 6.05
CA VAL A 658 13.09 -17.52 5.58
C VAL A 658 13.38 -19.02 5.51
N SER A 659 12.71 -19.82 6.35
CA SER A 659 12.75 -21.29 6.28
C SER A 659 12.34 -21.85 4.92
N SER A 660 11.45 -21.18 4.18
CA SER A 660 11.02 -21.59 2.84
C SER A 660 12.09 -21.39 1.76
N LEU A 661 13.13 -20.60 2.04
CA LEU A 661 14.26 -20.37 1.13
C LEU A 661 15.36 -21.43 1.25
N LEU A 662 15.30 -22.28 2.27
CA LEU A 662 16.24 -23.37 2.43
C LEU A 662 15.93 -24.47 1.40
N PRO A 663 16.92 -24.94 0.62
CA PRO A 663 16.69 -25.94 -0.40
C PRO A 663 16.16 -27.24 0.23
N ALA A 664 14.94 -27.64 -0.15
CA ALA A 664 14.37 -28.94 0.23
C ALA A 664 15.04 -30.13 -0.49
N SER A 665 15.84 -29.85 -1.53
CA SER A 665 16.51 -30.82 -2.41
C SER A 665 17.84 -30.25 -2.90
N SER A 666 18.86 -31.11 -3.05
CA SER A 666 20.20 -30.78 -3.57
C SER A 666 20.23 -30.39 -5.06
N SER A 667 19.09 -30.35 -5.75
CA SER A 667 18.99 -30.07 -7.20
C SER A 667 18.49 -28.65 -7.55
N ALA A 668 18.18 -27.80 -6.58
CA ALA A 668 17.75 -26.42 -6.83
C ALA A 668 18.99 -25.50 -7.02
N PRO A 669 18.90 -24.45 -7.85
CA PRO A 669 19.98 -23.45 -7.94
C PRO A 669 20.29 -22.91 -6.55
N SER A 670 21.58 -22.79 -6.22
CA SER A 670 22.06 -22.27 -4.93
C SER A 670 21.68 -20.81 -4.76
N LEU A 671 20.47 -20.56 -4.26
CA LEU A 671 20.03 -19.23 -3.85
C LEU A 671 20.87 -18.81 -2.63
N LYS A 672 21.66 -17.75 -2.78
CA LYS A 672 22.48 -17.21 -1.70
C LYS A 672 21.74 -16.07 -1.01
N LEU A 673 21.47 -16.21 0.28
CA LEU A 673 20.80 -15.19 1.07
C LEU A 673 21.75 -14.01 1.34
N ALA A 674 21.28 -12.79 1.12
CA ALA A 674 22.03 -11.56 1.34
C ALA A 674 21.20 -10.55 2.14
N LEU A 675 21.89 -9.64 2.82
CA LEU A 675 21.29 -8.44 3.40
C LEU A 675 21.75 -7.22 2.62
N ILE A 676 20.89 -6.22 2.48
CA ILE A 676 21.19 -4.95 1.81
C ILE A 676 21.08 -3.82 2.83
N LYS A 677 22.14 -3.02 2.98
CA LYS A 677 22.15 -1.82 3.80
C LYS A 677 22.55 -0.61 2.97
N SER A 678 21.78 0.48 3.06
CA SER A 678 22.23 1.76 2.52
C SER A 678 23.37 2.32 3.37
N SER A 679 24.52 2.61 2.75
CA SER A 679 25.63 3.32 3.36
C SER A 679 25.51 4.82 3.06
N GLY A 680 24.63 5.51 3.79
CA GLY A 680 24.63 6.97 3.77
C GLY A 680 25.87 7.51 4.51
N GLU A 681 26.44 8.64 4.08
CA GLU A 681 27.46 9.32 4.86
C GLU A 681 26.86 9.80 6.19
N ALA A 682 27.31 9.17 7.30
CA ALA A 682 27.02 9.63 8.65
C ALA A 682 27.75 10.96 8.87
N GLY A 683 27.04 12.09 8.69
CA GLY A 683 27.58 13.42 8.95
C GLY A 683 27.09 14.54 8.04
N SER A 684 26.51 14.24 6.87
CA SER A 684 26.06 15.27 5.91
C SER A 684 24.65 15.84 6.19
N GLY A 685 23.96 15.38 7.24
CA GLY A 685 22.54 15.70 7.42
C GLY A 685 21.66 15.03 6.36
N SER A 686 22.04 13.82 5.93
CA SER A 686 21.39 13.02 4.89
C SER A 686 19.98 12.58 5.30
N SER A 687 19.00 13.44 5.03
CA SER A 687 17.56 13.26 5.32
C SER A 687 16.86 12.18 4.48
N GLY A 688 17.63 11.27 3.87
CA GLY A 688 17.18 10.33 2.85
C GLY A 688 17.07 8.88 3.31
N SER A 689 17.86 8.39 4.26
CA SER A 689 17.86 6.96 4.64
C SER A 689 16.49 6.50 5.15
N VAL A 690 16.13 5.25 4.88
CA VAL A 690 14.97 4.61 5.51
C VAL A 690 15.31 4.34 6.97
N GLU A 691 14.62 5.02 7.87
CA GLU A 691 14.81 4.90 9.32
C GLU A 691 13.77 3.96 9.93
N LEU A 692 14.16 3.25 11.00
CA LEU A 692 13.23 2.48 11.80
C LEU A 692 12.23 3.43 12.50
N PRO A 693 10.92 3.29 12.28
CA PRO A 693 9.93 4.08 12.99
C PRO A 693 10.06 3.87 14.49
N VAL A 694 10.01 4.95 15.28
CA VAL A 694 10.13 4.86 16.75
C VAL A 694 9.16 3.85 17.38
N TRP A 695 7.97 3.68 16.80
CA TRP A 695 6.96 2.71 17.24
C TRP A 695 7.44 1.25 17.21
N ALA A 696 8.38 0.92 16.32
CA ALA A 696 8.98 -0.40 16.25
C ALA A 696 9.92 -0.70 17.43
N SER A 697 10.36 0.33 18.16
CA SER A 697 11.28 0.22 19.29
C SER A 697 10.57 0.30 20.65
N LEU A 698 9.24 0.21 20.68
CA LEU A 698 8.42 0.32 21.89
C LEU A 698 7.60 -0.96 22.09
N ASP A 699 7.32 -1.30 23.35
CA ASP A 699 6.39 -2.35 23.73
C ASP A 699 4.95 -1.82 23.88
N ALA A 700 3.97 -2.71 24.05
CA ALA A 700 2.57 -2.30 24.14
C ALA A 700 2.27 -1.30 25.28
N PRO A 701 2.79 -1.46 26.51
CA PRO A 701 2.64 -0.47 27.58
C PRO A 701 3.19 0.91 27.21
N ALA A 702 4.40 0.98 26.65
CA ALA A 702 5.01 2.25 26.27
C ALA A 702 4.26 2.93 25.13
N ILE A 703 3.72 2.18 24.18
CA ILE A 703 2.87 2.74 23.11
C ILE A 703 1.57 3.32 23.70
N LEU A 704 0.94 2.63 24.64
CA LEU A 704 -0.26 3.13 25.32
C LEU A 704 0.02 4.40 26.14
N ALA A 705 1.16 4.44 26.85
CA ALA A 705 1.62 5.64 27.54
C ALA A 705 1.92 6.78 26.54
N ALA A 706 2.54 6.48 25.39
CA ALA A 706 2.78 7.46 24.34
C ALA A 706 1.47 8.10 23.86
N ARG A 707 0.45 7.26 23.65
CA ARG A 707 -0.87 7.66 23.15
C ARG A 707 -1.64 8.54 24.13
N SER A 708 -1.48 8.30 25.42
CA SER A 708 -2.14 9.04 26.51
C SER A 708 -1.32 10.25 26.97
N GLY A 709 -0.14 10.45 26.40
CA GLY A 709 0.80 11.51 26.78
C GLY A 709 1.41 11.33 28.17
N ARG A 710 1.60 10.09 28.59
CA ARG A 710 2.18 9.68 29.88
C ARG A 710 3.54 8.98 29.73
N LEU A 711 4.17 9.09 28.56
CA LEU A 711 5.46 8.48 28.26
C LEU A 711 6.63 9.40 28.66
N GLY A 712 7.21 9.17 29.82
CA GLY A 712 8.33 9.95 30.37
C GLY A 712 8.32 9.94 31.89
N VAL A 713 9.37 10.51 32.50
CA VAL A 713 9.55 10.59 33.96
C VAL A 713 9.22 12.01 34.42
N ASP A 714 8.25 12.19 35.33
CA ASP A 714 8.06 13.49 35.99
C ASP A 714 9.08 13.67 37.13
N ALA A 715 9.70 14.86 37.19
CA ALA A 715 10.70 15.21 38.21
C ALA A 715 10.13 15.38 39.64
N LEU A 716 8.83 15.12 39.86
CA LEU A 716 8.13 15.47 41.10
C LEU A 716 7.33 14.34 41.76
N GLY A 717 7.57 13.07 41.39
CA GLY A 717 7.11 11.93 42.18
C GLY A 717 5.59 11.84 42.42
N ALA A 718 4.78 12.35 41.48
CA ALA A 718 3.32 12.25 41.58
C ALA A 718 2.84 10.93 40.96
N SER A 719 2.74 9.92 41.82
CA SER A 719 2.28 8.56 41.53
C SER A 719 0.87 8.50 40.92
N ASN A 720 0.73 8.59 39.60
CA ASN A 720 -0.47 8.11 38.90
C ASN A 720 -0.17 7.67 37.46
N GLY A 721 0.61 6.59 37.33
CA GLY A 721 0.59 5.68 36.18
C GLY A 721 1.64 5.93 35.08
N GLU A 722 2.91 6.00 35.45
CA GLU A 722 4.05 6.21 34.54
C GLU A 722 4.66 4.89 34.08
N VAL A 723 5.02 4.80 32.80
CA VAL A 723 5.81 3.67 32.26
C VAL A 723 7.28 4.01 32.45
N GLU A 724 7.94 3.33 33.39
CA GLU A 724 9.36 3.53 33.74
C GLU A 724 10.31 2.56 33.01
N GLU A 725 9.76 1.56 32.32
CA GLU A 725 10.51 0.51 31.62
C GLU A 725 9.91 0.23 30.23
N VAL A 726 10.76 -0.22 29.30
CA VAL A 726 10.38 -0.77 27.99
C VAL A 726 11.03 -2.14 27.87
N ALA A 727 10.22 -3.17 27.62
CA ALA A 727 10.68 -4.55 27.53
C ALA A 727 11.54 -4.99 28.74
N GLY A 728 11.19 -4.52 29.95
CA GLY A 728 11.90 -4.82 31.19
C GLY A 728 13.23 -4.07 31.38
N VAL A 729 13.50 -3.06 30.56
CA VAL A 729 14.69 -2.21 30.65
C VAL A 729 14.26 -0.80 31.03
N ARG A 730 14.90 -0.20 32.04
CA ARG A 730 14.63 1.17 32.47
C ARG A 730 14.82 2.14 31.31
N LEU A 731 13.95 3.15 31.18
CA LEU A 731 13.97 4.08 30.03
C LEU A 731 15.39 4.61 29.71
N GLU A 732 16.12 5.06 30.73
CA GLU A 732 17.49 5.61 30.60
C GLU A 732 18.53 4.63 30.03
N GLU A 733 18.28 3.32 30.15
CA GLU A 733 19.14 2.23 29.70
C GLU A 733 18.73 1.67 28.33
N VAL A 734 17.58 2.08 27.78
CA VAL A 734 17.10 1.57 26.50
C VAL A 734 18.05 2.03 25.37
N PRO A 735 18.68 1.10 24.65
CA PRO A 735 19.64 1.45 23.62
C PRO A 735 18.96 2.15 22.44
N TYR A 736 19.67 3.08 21.81
CA TYR A 736 19.23 3.81 20.61
C TYR A 736 17.98 4.68 20.79
N LEU A 737 17.43 4.85 22.00
CA LEU A 737 16.35 5.79 22.28
C LEU A 737 16.84 6.93 23.18
N GLU A 738 16.33 8.14 22.91
CA GLU A 738 16.52 9.30 23.77
C GLU A 738 15.14 9.78 24.24
N TRP A 739 14.96 9.83 25.55
CA TRP A 739 13.71 10.22 26.18
C TRP A 739 13.72 11.72 26.51
N PRO A 740 12.57 12.41 26.45
CA PRO A 740 12.52 13.84 26.66
C PRO A 740 12.67 14.19 28.16
N LEU A 741 13.90 14.42 28.63
CA LEU A 741 14.16 15.01 29.95
C LEU A 741 13.55 16.42 30.04
N ILE A 742 12.86 16.73 31.14
CA ILE A 742 12.36 18.09 31.43
C ILE A 742 13.56 18.95 31.85
N ILE A 743 14.15 19.69 30.91
CA ILE A 743 14.98 20.86 31.27
C ILE A 743 14.12 22.11 31.02
N GLU A 744 13.39 22.55 32.03
CA GLU A 744 13.00 23.96 32.11
C GLU A 744 14.17 24.72 32.75
N GLY A 745 14.87 25.57 31.96
CA GLY A 745 15.77 26.58 32.53
C GLY A 745 17.14 26.78 31.87
N ALA A 746 17.62 25.91 30.98
CA ALA A 746 18.91 26.14 30.30
C ALA A 746 18.71 26.77 28.91
N SER A 747 18.30 28.03 28.88
CA SER A 747 18.61 28.88 27.73
C SER A 747 20.13 29.11 27.71
N GLY A 748 20.85 28.46 26.79
CA GLY A 748 22.19 28.92 26.39
C GLY A 748 23.40 28.12 26.87
N ALA A 749 23.34 26.79 26.96
CA ALA A 749 24.56 25.97 26.94
C ALA A 749 24.64 25.22 25.61
N VAL A 750 25.53 25.69 24.74
CA VAL A 750 26.03 24.92 23.59
C VAL A 750 26.80 23.75 24.20
N ASP A 751 26.30 22.52 24.02
CA ASP A 751 27.03 21.30 24.40
C ASP A 751 28.37 21.31 23.67
N SER A 752 29.45 21.49 24.44
CA SER A 752 30.84 21.47 23.98
C SER A 752 31.43 20.06 23.93
N ASP A 753 30.62 19.00 24.02
CA ASP A 753 31.06 17.61 23.90
C ASP A 753 30.79 17.05 22.49
N LEU A 754 31.26 17.78 21.47
CA LEU A 754 31.27 17.34 20.06
C LEU A 754 32.43 16.38 19.73
N GLU A 755 33.27 16.01 20.69
CA GLU A 755 34.35 15.03 20.53
C GLU A 755 33.95 13.67 21.13
N GLY A 756 33.19 12.86 20.39
CA GLY A 756 32.90 11.49 20.85
C GLY A 756 31.69 10.77 20.25
N ARG A 757 31.08 11.25 19.16
CA ARG A 757 30.05 10.48 18.46
C ARG A 757 30.64 9.18 17.91
N VAL A 758 30.36 8.07 18.60
CA VAL A 758 30.59 6.73 18.07
C VAL A 758 29.58 6.49 16.95
N ILE A 759 30.07 6.33 15.73
CA ILE A 759 29.28 6.00 14.53
C ILE A 759 28.41 4.76 14.85
N GLY A 760 27.10 4.84 14.59
CA GLY A 760 26.16 3.75 14.87
C GLY A 760 25.49 3.76 16.26
N LYS A 761 25.72 4.78 17.11
CA LYS A 761 25.05 4.93 18.41
C LYS A 761 24.13 6.17 18.50
N GLU A 762 23.71 6.71 17.37
CA GLU A 762 22.79 7.86 17.37
C GLU A 762 21.45 7.46 18.03
N ARG A 763 21.04 8.22 19.04
CA ARG A 763 19.79 7.96 19.76
C ARG A 763 18.62 8.58 18.99
N ARG A 764 17.58 7.79 18.74
CA ARG A 764 16.33 8.23 18.15
C ARG A 764 15.52 8.95 19.23
N ARG A 765 15.34 10.26 19.06
CA ARG A 765 14.62 11.08 20.02
C ARG A 765 13.13 10.76 20.03
N VAL A 766 12.65 10.26 21.16
CA VAL A 766 11.22 10.15 21.48
C VAL A 766 10.71 11.56 21.78
N ARG A 767 10.17 12.23 20.77
CA ARG A 767 9.69 13.62 20.92
C ARG A 767 8.41 13.65 21.74
N ARG A 768 8.24 14.65 22.61
CA ARG A 768 6.95 14.93 23.27
C ARG A 768 5.78 15.10 22.30
N ASN A 769 6.04 15.45 21.04
CA ASN A 769 5.00 15.55 20.01
C ASN A 769 4.50 14.19 19.47
N LEU A 770 5.11 13.05 19.83
CA LEU A 770 4.43 11.76 19.75
C LEU A 770 3.15 11.75 20.61
N MET A 771 3.16 12.51 21.72
CA MET A 771 2.14 12.52 22.77
C MET A 771 0.92 13.41 22.45
N ARG A 772 1.06 14.39 21.55
CA ARG A 772 0.00 15.36 21.22
C ARG A 772 -0.83 15.00 19.98
N LYS A 773 -0.37 14.08 19.12
CA LYS A 773 -1.08 13.71 17.87
C LYS A 773 -2.42 12.95 18.08
N ASN A 774 -2.77 12.60 19.32
CA ASN A 774 -4.06 12.00 19.69
C ASN A 774 -4.99 12.95 20.46
N GLN A 775 -4.61 14.22 20.68
CA GLN A 775 -5.39 15.19 21.45
C GLN A 775 -6.30 16.09 20.57
N SER A 776 -6.51 15.73 19.29
CA SER A 776 -7.41 16.44 18.36
C SER A 776 -8.72 15.71 18.15
#